data_AF-A0A8J1VTE6-F1
#
_entry.id   AF-A0A8J1VTE6-F1
#
_cell.length_a   1.000
_cell.length_b   1.000
_cell.length_c   1.000
_cell.angle_alpha   90.00
_cell.angle_beta   90.00
_cell.angle_gamma   90.00
#
_symmetry.space_group_name_H-M   'P 1'
#
loop_
_entity.id
_entity.type
_entity.pdbx_description
1 polymer ?
#
loop_
_entity_poly.entity_id
_entity_poly.type
_entity_poly.pdbx_seq_one_letter_code
_entity_poly.pdbx_strand_id
1 'polypeptide(L)'
;MLRDGGVQSFELKGDLDLRINEAALAKLRLTLAPKEYAELQFKQHPNVAKFSGKEKIIALKDASRSFPVGQGLGVLRWRMTSKDESSVPLSVTCWPQPRGDGSSDIAIEYELEASHLSLRNVIISIPIPPNSLPSVTGEADWRSEGNAFLWTIETIDNDSPTGSLEFRCEGEADAFFPVKVGFVAAGSLADVDVIKATLVEGGEQTFSQEKILTVDKIYRACFDTAAAERRVGHLDAVALASELVRRVKALRRLSQQVRAEDVTHVMDEDLWVIYIMLVENDGKNVEHFLPEDATFNLRRFLRFYHQQNLLPEVIKPGYPSDYPEETIGRTLVMWIAWLLSRLKQTDHEPLEQAGELRHVLRPYVFAAQKYELYFAPWTLQDLPSDAPNARSGNAGASSLIADLVPKSRVIYIEFYGRMLPLCAPILAQAAILRFFSSKSASQAFNLIGRPFNGIRGTVTMANMGSARMDYEDTEDDETEDDDTESKDVIRDSRQHDRDFQRMTCCYDASICRGMKRTAWRGSWEGSWEGNFSFFEFDAFREMLAGSPRALYQGSFGEQAQVWKIKETFVRPSRTNKGKTPLKGLPLRGPMTNAGFPTGQRMSATAGLSSATAEEATTQETITQQVEALEGYEIIPDEKVDEAMADDGGEESGMEILLTGTGHSAWGKFILKGR
;
A
#
# COMPACT_ATOMS: atom_id res chain seq x y z
N MET A 1 -11.54 14.83 -31.64
CA MET A 1 -12.40 15.08 -32.81
C MET A 1 -12.98 16.49 -32.67
N LEU A 2 -13.39 17.09 -33.79
CA LEU A 2 -14.20 18.30 -33.85
C LEU A 2 -15.63 17.97 -33.39
N ARG A 3 -16.44 19.00 -33.11
CA ARG A 3 -17.81 18.80 -32.57
C ARG A 3 -18.75 18.10 -33.55
N ASP A 4 -18.50 18.26 -34.84
CA ASP A 4 -19.24 17.67 -35.96
C ASP A 4 -18.75 16.26 -36.32
N GLY A 5 -17.84 15.67 -35.53
CA GLY A 5 -17.28 14.34 -35.76
C GLY A 5 -15.93 14.34 -36.51
N GLY A 6 -15.52 15.48 -37.07
CA GLY A 6 -14.30 15.54 -37.88
C GLY A 6 -13.00 15.22 -37.12
N VAL A 7 -12.08 14.46 -37.70
CA VAL A 7 -10.78 14.17 -37.06
C VAL A 7 -9.80 15.34 -37.24
N GLN A 8 -9.62 16.16 -36.20
CA GLN A 8 -8.60 17.23 -36.18
C GLN A 8 -7.16 16.66 -36.20
N SER A 9 -6.91 15.64 -35.38
CA SER A 9 -5.63 14.94 -35.30
C SER A 9 -5.83 13.54 -34.72
N PHE A 10 -5.23 12.54 -35.35
CA PHE A 10 -5.14 11.18 -34.84
C PHE A 10 -3.67 10.75 -34.74
N GLU A 11 -3.31 10.11 -33.63
CA GLU A 11 -1.98 9.52 -33.41
C GLU A 11 -2.13 8.14 -32.78
N LEU A 12 -1.60 7.11 -33.44
CA LEU A 12 -1.46 5.77 -32.91
C LEU A 12 0.03 5.48 -32.66
N LYS A 13 0.35 4.99 -31.47
CA LYS A 13 1.68 4.50 -31.10
C LYS A 13 1.55 3.03 -30.70
N GLY A 14 2.55 2.24 -31.05
CA GLY A 14 2.67 0.89 -30.53
C GLY A 14 4.11 0.45 -30.42
N ASP A 15 4.30 -0.58 -29.62
CA ASP A 15 5.58 -1.20 -29.33
C ASP A 15 5.41 -2.73 -29.29
N LEU A 16 6.48 -3.42 -29.65
CA LEU A 16 6.59 -4.87 -29.59
C LEU A 16 7.77 -5.21 -28.70
N ASP A 17 7.44 -5.72 -27.52
CA ASP A 17 8.38 -6.21 -26.53
C ASP A 17 8.55 -7.73 -26.67
N LEU A 18 9.81 -8.17 -26.77
CA LEU A 18 10.19 -9.58 -26.83
C LEU A 18 10.72 -10.01 -25.47
N ARG A 19 10.12 -11.04 -24.88
CA ARG A 19 10.61 -11.69 -23.66
C ARG A 19 11.01 -13.13 -23.94
N ILE A 20 12.20 -13.51 -23.49
CA ILE A 20 12.74 -14.86 -23.64
C ILE A 20 13.14 -15.37 -22.26
N ASN A 21 12.61 -16.53 -21.86
CA ASN A 21 12.90 -17.10 -20.55
C ASN A 21 13.96 -18.22 -20.59
N GLU A 22 14.21 -18.80 -21.77
CA GLU A 22 15.16 -19.90 -21.95
C GLU A 22 16.33 -19.49 -22.84
N ALA A 23 17.56 -19.70 -22.37
CA ALA A 23 18.76 -19.32 -23.10
C ALA A 23 18.89 -20.02 -24.46
N ALA A 24 18.39 -21.25 -24.59
CA ALA A 24 18.38 -21.99 -25.86
C ALA A 24 17.55 -21.30 -26.96
N LEU A 25 16.54 -20.52 -26.57
CA LEU A 25 15.64 -19.82 -27.50
C LEU A 25 16.11 -18.39 -27.82
N ALA A 26 17.21 -17.94 -27.22
CA ALA A 26 17.63 -16.54 -27.27
C ALA A 26 18.17 -16.09 -28.65
N LYS A 27 18.48 -17.03 -29.54
CA LYS A 27 18.91 -16.77 -30.92
C LYS A 27 17.80 -17.09 -31.91
N LEU A 28 16.88 -16.15 -32.08
CA LEU A 28 15.72 -16.30 -32.98
C LEU A 28 15.51 -15.11 -33.92
N ARG A 29 14.58 -15.29 -34.85
CA ARG A 29 14.02 -14.27 -35.74
C ARG A 29 12.50 -14.33 -35.64
N LEU A 30 11.84 -13.18 -35.62
CA LEU A 30 10.38 -13.07 -35.66
C LEU A 30 9.94 -12.53 -37.01
N THR A 31 8.98 -13.18 -37.64
CA THR A 31 8.37 -12.71 -38.89
C THR A 31 7.01 -12.10 -38.58
N LEU A 32 6.83 -10.84 -39.01
CA LEU A 32 5.53 -10.19 -38.91
C LEU A 32 4.58 -10.67 -40.01
N ALA A 33 3.28 -10.56 -39.77
CA ALA A 33 2.25 -10.85 -40.75
C ALA A 33 2.49 -10.07 -42.06
N PRO A 34 2.27 -10.69 -43.24
CA PRO A 34 2.42 -9.99 -44.51
C PRO A 34 1.21 -9.07 -44.76
N LYS A 35 1.27 -7.84 -44.22
CA LYS A 35 0.26 -6.78 -44.42
C LYS A 35 0.89 -5.52 -45.00
N GLU A 36 0.04 -4.64 -45.54
CA GLU A 36 0.47 -3.31 -45.97
C GLU A 36 0.61 -2.38 -44.78
N TYR A 37 1.86 -2.14 -44.36
CA TYR A 37 2.20 -1.23 -43.26
C TYR A 37 2.60 0.16 -43.74
N ALA A 38 2.09 0.62 -44.89
CA ALA A 38 2.56 1.85 -45.54
C ALA A 38 2.33 3.11 -44.68
N GLU A 39 1.29 3.10 -43.84
CA GLU A 39 0.93 4.19 -42.93
C GLU A 39 1.72 4.18 -41.61
N LEU A 40 2.44 3.08 -41.33
CA LEU A 40 3.20 2.92 -40.09
C LEU A 40 4.67 3.33 -40.26
N GLN A 41 5.11 4.23 -39.39
CA GLN A 41 6.52 4.58 -39.25
C GLN A 41 7.22 3.65 -38.26
N PHE A 42 7.89 2.60 -38.76
CA PHE A 42 8.63 1.67 -37.93
C PHE A 42 9.98 2.22 -37.43
N LYS A 43 10.26 2.00 -36.14
CA LYS A 43 11.56 2.19 -35.49
C LYS A 43 11.98 0.90 -34.78
N GLN A 44 12.94 0.19 -35.37
CA GLN A 44 13.58 -0.97 -34.77
C GLN A 44 14.58 -0.55 -33.69
N HIS A 45 14.76 -1.40 -32.67
CA HIS A 45 15.82 -1.25 -31.67
C HIS A 45 17.21 -1.10 -32.33
N PRO A 46 18.17 -0.35 -31.77
CA PRO A 46 19.50 -0.12 -32.38
C PRO A 46 20.26 -1.40 -32.77
N ASN A 47 20.06 -2.49 -32.02
CA ASN A 47 20.69 -3.79 -32.29
C ASN A 47 19.90 -4.69 -33.25
N VAL A 48 18.68 -4.31 -33.63
CA VAL A 48 17.83 -5.05 -34.56
C VAL A 48 18.09 -4.57 -36.00
N ALA A 49 18.11 -5.52 -36.94
CA ALA A 49 18.30 -5.25 -38.35
C ALA A 49 17.16 -4.38 -38.91
N LYS A 50 17.48 -3.48 -39.84
CA LYS A 50 16.47 -2.68 -40.52
C LYS A 50 15.68 -3.58 -41.47
N PHE A 51 14.37 -3.37 -41.56
CA PHE A 51 13.54 -4.10 -42.50
C PHE A 51 13.99 -3.84 -43.93
N SER A 52 14.30 -4.92 -44.66
CA SER A 52 14.66 -4.90 -46.07
C SER A 52 13.79 -5.93 -46.79
N GLY A 53 13.07 -5.50 -47.82
CA GLY A 53 12.12 -6.35 -48.55
C GLY A 53 10.67 -6.30 -48.05
N LYS A 54 9.85 -7.18 -48.64
CA LYS A 54 8.40 -7.30 -48.37
C LYS A 54 8.13 -7.92 -47.01
N GLU A 55 8.84 -8.98 -46.65
CA GLU A 55 8.76 -9.55 -45.31
C GLU A 55 9.43 -8.65 -44.29
N LYS A 56 8.76 -8.44 -43.16
CA LYS A 56 9.28 -7.67 -42.03
C LYS A 56 9.77 -8.65 -40.98
N ILE A 57 11.09 -8.80 -40.90
CA ILE A 57 11.75 -9.75 -40.01
C ILE A 57 12.49 -9.00 -38.91
N ILE A 58 12.16 -9.28 -37.66
CA ILE A 58 12.87 -8.79 -36.47
C ILE A 58 13.98 -9.79 -36.14
N ALA A 59 15.22 -9.37 -36.31
CA ALA A 59 16.40 -10.15 -36.00
C ALA A 59 17.53 -9.22 -35.54
N LEU A 60 18.47 -9.71 -34.73
CA LEU A 60 19.67 -8.94 -34.40
C LEU A 60 20.53 -8.72 -35.65
N LYS A 61 21.21 -7.57 -35.73
CA LYS A 61 22.16 -7.25 -36.80
C LYS A 61 23.32 -8.25 -36.85
N ASP A 62 23.79 -8.66 -35.67
CA ASP A 62 24.82 -9.66 -35.49
C ASP A 62 24.16 -10.99 -35.09
N ALA A 63 24.16 -11.95 -36.02
CA ALA A 63 23.55 -13.26 -35.83
C ALA A 63 24.30 -14.14 -34.81
N SER A 64 25.52 -13.79 -34.42
CA SER A 64 26.27 -14.50 -33.37
C SER A 64 25.76 -14.16 -31.96
N ARG A 65 25.12 -12.99 -31.80
CA ARG A 65 24.57 -12.49 -30.52
C ARG A 65 23.17 -13.05 -30.26
N SER A 66 22.83 -13.12 -28.98
CA SER A 66 21.50 -13.50 -28.50
C SER A 66 20.72 -12.30 -27.97
N PHE A 67 19.40 -12.39 -28.03
CA PHE A 67 18.53 -11.50 -27.25
C PHE A 67 18.74 -11.75 -25.75
N PRO A 68 18.46 -10.75 -24.89
CA PRO A 68 18.55 -10.92 -23.45
C PRO A 68 17.54 -11.97 -22.93
N VAL A 69 17.96 -12.74 -21.93
CA VAL A 69 17.14 -13.76 -21.27
C VAL A 69 16.68 -13.24 -19.91
N GLY A 70 15.44 -13.53 -19.52
CA GLY A 70 14.87 -13.15 -18.23
C GLY A 70 14.38 -11.70 -18.12
N GLN A 71 14.56 -10.89 -19.17
CA GLN A 71 14.06 -9.50 -19.24
C GLN A 71 13.40 -9.22 -20.58
N GLY A 72 12.39 -8.34 -20.59
CA GLY A 72 11.74 -7.88 -21.82
C GLY A 72 12.59 -6.86 -22.58
N LEU A 73 12.54 -6.89 -23.90
CA LEU A 73 13.22 -5.93 -24.78
C LEU A 73 12.28 -5.41 -25.87
N GLY A 74 12.11 -4.08 -25.92
CA GLY A 74 11.40 -3.43 -27.03
C GLY A 74 12.19 -3.50 -28.32
N VAL A 75 11.80 -4.42 -29.19
CA VAL A 75 12.50 -4.73 -30.45
C VAL A 75 11.98 -3.90 -31.63
N LEU A 76 10.73 -3.44 -31.58
CA LEU A 76 10.09 -2.62 -32.61
C LEU A 76 9.14 -1.62 -31.98
N ARG A 77 9.08 -0.41 -32.54
CA ARG A 77 8.04 0.59 -32.25
C ARG A 77 7.45 1.09 -33.56
N TRP A 78 6.20 1.51 -33.55
CA TRP A 78 5.57 2.20 -34.68
C TRP A 78 4.79 3.42 -34.25
N ARG A 79 4.64 4.34 -35.20
CA ARG A 79 3.79 5.51 -35.09
C ARG A 79 2.99 5.67 -36.37
N MET A 80 1.72 6.01 -36.24
CA MET A 80 0.84 6.40 -37.32
C MET A 80 0.18 7.72 -36.97
N THR A 81 0.01 8.58 -37.95
CA THR A 81 -0.74 9.83 -37.81
C THR A 81 -1.69 9.95 -38.98
N SER A 82 -2.95 10.26 -38.71
CA SER A 82 -3.98 10.37 -39.74
C SER A 82 -4.86 11.60 -39.49
N LYS A 83 -5.56 12.02 -40.53
CA LYS A 83 -6.69 12.95 -40.47
C LYS A 83 -7.97 12.31 -41.03
N ASP A 84 -7.88 11.06 -41.45
CA ASP A 84 -9.02 10.30 -41.94
C ASP A 84 -9.85 9.80 -40.75
N GLU A 85 -11.16 9.97 -40.86
CA GLU A 85 -12.15 9.52 -39.87
C GLU A 85 -12.17 7.99 -39.78
N SER A 86 -11.91 7.28 -40.88
CA SER A 86 -11.83 5.81 -40.87
C SER A 86 -10.69 5.25 -40.00
N SER A 87 -9.73 6.10 -39.61
CA SER A 87 -8.58 5.70 -38.80
C SER A 87 -8.89 5.63 -37.30
N VAL A 88 -9.98 6.25 -36.82
CA VAL A 88 -10.36 6.15 -35.40
C VAL A 88 -11.06 4.82 -35.14
N PRO A 89 -10.82 4.16 -33.99
CA PRO A 89 -11.48 2.89 -33.67
C PRO A 89 -12.95 3.04 -33.26
N LEU A 90 -13.33 4.21 -32.73
CA LEU A 90 -14.67 4.54 -32.27
C LEU A 90 -14.93 6.00 -32.60
N SER A 91 -16.01 6.27 -33.33
CA SER A 91 -16.53 7.62 -33.56
C SER A 91 -17.53 7.97 -32.46
N VAL A 92 -17.49 9.21 -31.98
CA VAL A 92 -18.40 9.71 -30.93
C VAL A 92 -18.85 11.11 -31.32
N THR A 93 -20.17 11.30 -31.38
CA THR A 93 -20.81 12.54 -31.81
C THR A 93 -21.70 13.05 -30.68
N CYS A 94 -21.58 14.32 -30.34
CA CYS A 94 -22.32 14.95 -29.25
C CYS A 94 -23.01 16.22 -29.75
N TRP A 95 -24.32 16.30 -29.59
CA TRP A 95 -25.18 17.39 -30.08
C TRP A 95 -25.92 18.06 -28.92
N PRO A 96 -25.37 19.14 -28.34
CA PRO A 96 -26.10 19.97 -27.40
C PRO A 96 -27.10 20.90 -28.11
N GLN A 97 -28.34 20.91 -27.66
CA GLN A 97 -29.42 21.77 -28.15
C GLN A 97 -29.92 22.70 -27.03
N PRO A 98 -29.49 23.98 -27.01
CA PRO A 98 -29.96 24.95 -26.02
C PRO A 98 -31.47 25.18 -26.14
N ARG A 99 -32.19 25.19 -25.00
CA ARG A 99 -33.65 25.35 -24.95
C ARG A 99 -34.10 26.80 -24.70
N GLY A 100 -33.17 27.72 -24.47
CA GLY A 100 -33.45 29.13 -24.18
C GLY A 100 -33.86 29.43 -22.74
N ASP A 101 -33.95 28.42 -21.88
CA ASP A 101 -34.18 28.53 -20.43
C ASP A 101 -32.88 28.38 -19.60
N GLY A 102 -31.72 28.38 -20.26
CA GLY A 102 -30.41 28.13 -19.64
C GLY A 102 -30.02 26.65 -19.56
N SER A 103 -30.89 25.75 -20.01
CA SER A 103 -30.60 24.32 -20.15
C SER A 103 -30.40 23.90 -21.61
N SER A 104 -29.73 22.78 -21.81
CA SER A 104 -29.59 22.10 -23.09
C SER A 104 -30.11 20.66 -23.00
N ASP A 105 -30.68 20.17 -24.09
CA ASP A 105 -30.83 18.73 -24.33
C ASP A 105 -29.60 18.24 -25.11
N ILE A 106 -28.90 17.24 -24.59
CA ILE A 106 -27.66 16.69 -25.15
C ILE A 106 -27.96 15.29 -25.67
N ALA A 107 -27.81 15.09 -26.97
CA ALA A 107 -27.81 13.77 -27.59
C ALA A 107 -26.37 13.33 -27.86
N ILE A 108 -25.99 12.13 -27.42
CA ILE A 108 -24.69 11.54 -27.69
C ILE A 108 -24.83 10.16 -28.34
N GLU A 109 -24.01 9.92 -29.36
CA GLU A 109 -24.02 8.69 -30.14
C GLU A 109 -22.58 8.19 -30.33
N TYR A 110 -22.39 6.88 -30.38
CA TYR A 110 -21.14 6.24 -30.76
C TYR A 110 -21.35 5.23 -31.88
N GLU A 111 -20.31 5.03 -32.69
CA GLU A 111 -20.24 3.99 -33.72
C GLU A 111 -18.85 3.35 -33.77
N LEU A 112 -18.82 2.02 -33.81
CA LEU A 112 -17.60 1.22 -33.90
C LEU A 112 -17.11 1.13 -35.35
N GLU A 113 -16.10 1.92 -35.67
CA GLU A 113 -15.46 1.92 -37.01
C GLU A 113 -14.56 0.69 -37.20
N ALA A 114 -13.82 0.30 -36.15
CA ALA A 114 -12.91 -0.84 -36.19
C ALA A 114 -13.62 -2.14 -35.80
N SER A 115 -14.47 -2.67 -36.70
CA SER A 115 -15.30 -3.87 -36.48
C SER A 115 -14.57 -5.16 -36.09
N HIS A 116 -13.25 -5.21 -36.29
CA HIS A 116 -12.40 -6.33 -35.86
C HIS A 116 -11.97 -6.24 -34.38
N LEU A 117 -12.33 -5.17 -33.68
CA LEU A 117 -12.05 -4.96 -32.26
C LEU A 117 -13.31 -5.17 -31.42
N SER A 118 -13.11 -5.65 -30.20
CA SER A 118 -14.11 -5.61 -29.13
C SER A 118 -13.58 -4.67 -28.07
N LEU A 119 -14.20 -3.50 -27.96
CA LEU A 119 -13.87 -2.51 -26.94
C LEU A 119 -14.59 -2.91 -25.65
N ARG A 120 -13.87 -2.92 -24.54
CA ARG A 120 -14.38 -3.26 -23.22
C ARG A 120 -14.21 -2.07 -22.30
N ASN A 121 -15.15 -1.94 -21.38
CA ASN A 121 -15.15 -0.92 -20.33
C ASN A 121 -15.05 0.49 -20.92
N VAL A 122 -15.91 0.79 -21.89
CA VAL A 122 -15.91 2.08 -22.58
C VAL A 122 -16.53 3.14 -21.65
N ILE A 123 -15.86 4.27 -21.51
CA ILE A 123 -16.30 5.42 -20.72
C ILE A 123 -16.30 6.64 -21.63
N ILE A 124 -17.47 7.24 -21.83
CA ILE A 124 -17.62 8.51 -22.53
C ILE A 124 -17.90 9.61 -21.49
N SER A 125 -16.99 10.58 -21.38
CA SER A 125 -17.01 11.67 -20.41
C SER A 125 -17.29 13.00 -21.09
N ILE A 126 -18.37 13.65 -20.69
CA ILE A 126 -18.85 14.94 -21.23
C ILE A 126 -18.78 15.94 -20.07
N PRO A 127 -18.02 17.04 -20.16
CA PRO A 127 -18.01 18.04 -19.11
C PRO A 127 -19.40 18.66 -18.96
N ILE A 128 -19.75 19.08 -17.74
CA ILE A 128 -20.99 19.77 -17.44
C ILE A 128 -20.67 20.93 -16.48
N PRO A 129 -21.48 22.00 -16.45
CA PRO A 129 -21.24 23.11 -15.52
C PRO A 129 -21.23 22.67 -14.04
N PRO A 130 -20.50 23.37 -13.18
CA PRO A 130 -20.52 23.11 -11.74
C PRO A 130 -21.93 23.15 -11.16
N ASN A 131 -22.22 22.21 -10.26
CA ASN A 131 -23.52 22.04 -9.59
C ASN A 131 -24.71 21.72 -10.51
N SER A 132 -24.48 21.43 -11.79
CA SER A 132 -25.54 21.01 -12.70
C SER A 132 -26.05 19.61 -12.38
N LEU A 133 -27.36 19.40 -12.53
CA LEU A 133 -28.03 18.13 -12.29
C LEU A 133 -28.52 17.53 -13.62
N PRO A 134 -27.71 16.67 -14.28
CA PRO A 134 -28.11 16.03 -15.51
C PRO A 134 -29.28 15.06 -15.26
N SER A 135 -30.21 15.01 -16.21
CA SER A 135 -31.37 14.13 -16.19
C SER A 135 -31.41 13.29 -17.48
N VAL A 136 -31.28 11.98 -17.36
CA VAL A 136 -31.21 11.05 -18.50
C VAL A 136 -32.59 10.47 -18.79
N THR A 137 -32.92 10.32 -20.07
CA THR A 137 -34.13 9.60 -20.49
C THR A 137 -33.74 8.19 -20.95
N GLY A 138 -34.25 7.16 -20.27
CA GLY A 138 -34.01 5.74 -20.61
C GLY A 138 -33.11 4.99 -19.62
N GLU A 139 -32.86 3.72 -19.91
CA GLU A 139 -31.98 2.85 -19.12
C GLU A 139 -30.56 2.92 -19.67
N ALA A 140 -29.64 3.49 -18.89
CA ALA A 140 -28.22 3.52 -19.20
C ALA A 140 -27.39 3.59 -17.92
N ASP A 141 -26.17 3.06 -17.96
CA ASP A 141 -25.23 3.17 -16.85
C ASP A 141 -24.46 4.50 -16.95
N TRP A 142 -24.87 5.49 -16.17
CA TRP A 142 -24.26 6.82 -16.17
C TRP A 142 -24.09 7.38 -14.76
N ARG A 143 -23.19 8.36 -14.59
CA ARG A 143 -23.09 9.16 -13.37
C ARG A 143 -22.62 10.58 -13.64
N SER A 144 -22.93 11.50 -12.73
CA SER A 144 -22.34 12.83 -12.66
C SER A 144 -21.24 12.84 -11.60
N GLU A 145 -20.01 13.23 -11.96
CA GLU A 145 -18.82 13.25 -11.09
C GLU A 145 -17.84 14.32 -11.56
N GLY A 146 -17.32 15.16 -10.65
CA GLY A 146 -16.24 16.10 -10.95
C GLY A 146 -16.55 17.07 -12.11
N ASN A 147 -17.77 17.59 -12.15
CA ASN A 147 -18.28 18.43 -13.25
C ASN A 147 -18.22 17.73 -14.62
N ALA A 148 -18.46 16.42 -14.64
CA ALA A 148 -18.60 15.64 -15.86
C ALA A 148 -19.74 14.62 -15.76
N PHE A 149 -20.46 14.46 -16.87
CA PHE A 149 -21.36 13.34 -17.14
C PHE A 149 -20.55 12.17 -17.70
N LEU A 150 -20.64 11.00 -17.08
CA LEU A 150 -19.88 9.79 -17.43
C LEU A 150 -20.85 8.69 -17.85
N TRP A 151 -20.82 8.31 -19.13
CA TRP A 151 -21.57 7.17 -19.68
C TRP A 151 -20.65 5.94 -19.76
N THR A 152 -21.04 4.86 -19.08
CA THR A 152 -20.29 3.59 -19.04
C THR A 152 -20.98 2.55 -19.91
N ILE A 153 -20.21 1.91 -20.78
CA ILE A 153 -20.68 0.84 -21.67
C ILE A 153 -19.74 -0.36 -21.47
N GLU A 154 -20.29 -1.51 -21.09
CA GLU A 154 -19.48 -2.68 -20.76
C GLU A 154 -18.70 -3.19 -21.97
N THR A 155 -19.36 -3.28 -23.14
CA THR A 155 -18.77 -3.80 -24.37
C THR A 155 -19.34 -3.08 -25.58
N ILE A 156 -18.47 -2.72 -26.52
CA ILE A 156 -18.82 -2.29 -27.87
C ILE A 156 -18.08 -3.21 -28.83
N ASP A 157 -18.80 -3.95 -29.64
CA ASP A 157 -18.26 -4.91 -30.61
C ASP A 157 -19.20 -5.01 -31.81
N ASN A 158 -18.96 -5.99 -32.69
CA ASN A 158 -19.73 -6.14 -33.91
C ASN A 158 -21.18 -6.61 -33.67
N ASP A 159 -21.52 -7.12 -32.48
CA ASP A 159 -22.89 -7.49 -32.13
C ASP A 159 -23.70 -6.27 -31.65
N SER A 160 -23.02 -5.29 -31.05
CA SER A 160 -23.59 -3.99 -30.64
C SER A 160 -22.64 -2.85 -31.01
N PRO A 161 -22.55 -2.48 -32.31
CA PRO A 161 -21.54 -1.53 -32.81
C PRO A 161 -21.94 -0.07 -32.61
N THR A 162 -23.20 0.21 -32.33
CA THR A 162 -23.72 1.58 -32.16
C THR A 162 -24.52 1.70 -30.87
N GLY A 163 -24.59 2.92 -30.35
CA GLY A 163 -25.46 3.24 -29.23
C GLY A 163 -25.66 4.73 -29.08
N SER A 164 -26.78 5.12 -28.48
CA SER A 164 -27.15 6.51 -28.25
C SER A 164 -27.68 6.73 -26.83
N LEU A 165 -27.54 7.96 -26.34
CA LEU A 165 -28.06 8.39 -25.06
C LEU A 165 -28.45 9.86 -25.13
N GLU A 166 -29.58 10.21 -24.51
CA GLU A 166 -30.05 11.59 -24.40
C GLU A 166 -30.18 12.00 -22.93
N PHE A 167 -29.67 13.18 -22.61
CA PHE A 167 -29.80 13.77 -21.28
C PHE A 167 -29.99 15.28 -21.34
N ARG A 168 -30.66 15.84 -20.33
CA ARG A 168 -30.81 17.29 -20.16
C ARG A 168 -29.91 17.78 -19.04
N CYS A 169 -29.25 18.91 -19.25
CA CYS A 169 -28.37 19.52 -18.25
C CYS A 169 -28.36 21.05 -18.40
N GLU A 170 -28.13 21.76 -17.29
CA GLU A 170 -27.85 23.20 -17.33
C GLU A 170 -26.56 23.47 -18.11
N GLY A 171 -26.52 24.56 -18.89
CA GLY A 171 -25.34 24.96 -19.66
C GLY A 171 -25.62 25.19 -21.14
N GLU A 172 -24.77 26.04 -21.74
CA GLU A 172 -24.71 26.29 -23.17
C GLU A 172 -23.85 25.24 -23.88
N ALA A 173 -23.96 25.14 -25.21
CA ALA A 173 -23.29 24.10 -26.00
C ALA A 173 -21.78 23.96 -25.73
N ASP A 174 -21.07 25.05 -25.45
CA ASP A 174 -19.63 25.05 -25.18
C ASP A 174 -19.25 24.35 -23.87
N ALA A 175 -20.16 24.31 -22.89
CA ALA A 175 -19.90 23.69 -21.59
C ALA A 175 -19.75 22.17 -21.66
N PHE A 176 -20.24 21.55 -22.74
CA PHE A 176 -20.27 20.09 -22.94
C PHE A 176 -19.06 19.56 -23.73
N PHE A 177 -18.03 20.38 -23.93
CA PHE A 177 -16.79 19.99 -24.61
C PHE A 177 -15.55 20.34 -23.78
N PRO A 178 -14.45 19.57 -23.90
CA PRO A 178 -14.26 18.44 -24.82
C PRO A 178 -14.86 17.12 -24.29
N VAL A 179 -15.49 16.35 -25.17
CA VAL A 179 -15.86 14.95 -24.88
C VAL A 179 -14.61 14.08 -24.88
N LYS A 180 -14.44 13.26 -23.85
CA LYS A 180 -13.32 12.33 -23.68
C LYS A 180 -13.84 10.90 -23.73
N VAL A 181 -13.07 10.01 -24.35
CA VAL A 181 -13.43 8.59 -24.48
C VAL A 181 -12.30 7.72 -23.95
N GLY A 182 -12.66 6.74 -23.15
CA GLY A 182 -11.78 5.70 -22.64
C GLY A 182 -12.26 4.32 -22.98
N PHE A 183 -11.36 3.42 -23.36
CA PHE A 183 -11.65 2.01 -23.50
C PHE A 183 -10.37 1.21 -23.54
N VAL A 184 -10.51 -0.11 -23.38
CA VAL A 184 -9.45 -1.09 -23.67
C VAL A 184 -9.99 -2.12 -24.64
N ALA A 185 -9.17 -2.55 -25.60
CA ALA A 185 -9.52 -3.62 -26.51
C ALA A 185 -8.41 -4.67 -26.55
N ALA A 186 -8.82 -5.93 -26.58
CA ALA A 186 -7.93 -7.02 -26.97
C ALA A 186 -7.76 -6.99 -28.49
N GLY A 187 -6.52 -6.97 -28.97
CA GLY A 187 -6.20 -6.80 -30.38
C GLY A 187 -5.27 -5.63 -30.66
N SER A 188 -5.13 -5.27 -31.94
CA SER A 188 -4.25 -4.20 -32.40
C SER A 188 -4.93 -3.45 -33.53
N LEU A 189 -5.12 -2.14 -33.37
CA LEU A 189 -5.71 -1.30 -34.42
C LEU A 189 -4.84 -1.25 -35.69
N ALA A 190 -3.51 -1.32 -35.52
CA ALA A 190 -2.55 -1.37 -36.63
C ALA A 190 -2.31 -2.80 -37.15
N ASP A 191 -2.86 -3.81 -36.46
CA ASP A 191 -2.85 -5.21 -36.84
C ASP A 191 -1.43 -5.77 -37.14
N VAL A 192 -0.45 -5.28 -36.36
CA VAL A 192 0.96 -5.71 -36.36
C VAL A 192 1.11 -6.99 -35.55
N ASP A 193 1.12 -8.13 -36.26
CA ASP A 193 1.14 -9.46 -35.67
C ASP A 193 2.45 -10.19 -35.92
N VAL A 194 2.93 -10.96 -34.94
CA VAL A 194 4.00 -11.93 -35.15
C VAL A 194 3.34 -13.24 -35.54
N ILE A 195 3.68 -13.77 -36.70
CA ILE A 195 3.08 -15.02 -37.20
C ILE A 195 4.03 -16.21 -37.10
N LYS A 196 5.33 -15.95 -36.92
CA LYS A 196 6.34 -17.00 -36.92
C LYS A 196 7.55 -16.60 -36.10
N ALA A 197 8.04 -17.53 -35.27
CA ALA A 197 9.33 -17.44 -34.60
C ALA A 197 10.22 -18.60 -35.08
N THR A 198 11.47 -18.31 -35.45
CA THR A 198 12.41 -19.33 -35.97
C THR A 198 13.79 -19.11 -35.39
N LEU A 199 14.45 -20.16 -34.92
CA LEU A 199 15.82 -20.07 -34.45
C LEU A 199 16.77 -19.70 -35.60
N VAL A 200 17.86 -19.00 -35.28
CA VAL A 200 18.88 -18.63 -36.27
C VAL A 200 19.52 -19.87 -36.91
N GLU A 201 19.66 -20.95 -36.16
CA GLU A 201 20.20 -22.25 -36.60
C GLU A 201 19.16 -23.11 -37.35
N GLY A 202 17.90 -22.64 -37.43
CA GLY A 202 16.78 -23.37 -38.02
C GLY A 202 15.87 -24.01 -36.97
N GLY A 203 14.62 -24.25 -37.36
CA GLY A 203 13.58 -24.79 -36.48
C GLY A 203 12.60 -23.72 -36.02
N GLU A 204 11.32 -23.93 -36.33
CA GLU A 204 10.22 -23.07 -35.91
C GLU A 204 9.91 -23.32 -34.43
N GLN A 205 9.57 -22.24 -33.70
CA GLN A 205 9.31 -22.28 -32.27
C GLN A 205 7.90 -21.80 -31.97
N THR A 206 7.27 -22.43 -30.98
CA THR A 206 6.00 -21.96 -30.43
C THR A 206 6.23 -20.73 -29.57
N PHE A 207 5.32 -19.76 -29.65
CA PHE A 207 5.34 -18.56 -28.83
C PHE A 207 3.91 -18.17 -28.45
N SER A 208 3.79 -17.34 -27.41
CA SER A 208 2.56 -16.63 -27.07
C SER A 208 2.68 -15.16 -27.44
N GLN A 209 1.60 -14.54 -27.91
CA GLN A 209 1.55 -13.10 -28.18
C GLN A 209 0.31 -12.50 -27.51
N GLU A 210 0.52 -11.40 -26.79
CA GLU A 210 -0.54 -10.57 -26.22
C GLU A 210 -0.66 -9.27 -27.03
N LYS A 211 -1.90 -8.82 -27.28
CA LYS A 211 -2.19 -7.63 -28.10
C LYS A 211 -3.22 -6.77 -27.39
N ILE A 212 -2.86 -5.53 -27.11
CA ILE A 212 -3.70 -4.62 -26.34
C ILE A 212 -3.73 -3.25 -27.02
N LEU A 213 -4.92 -2.69 -27.16
CA LEU A 213 -5.15 -1.32 -27.58
C LEU A 213 -5.79 -0.55 -26.41
N THR A 214 -5.24 0.62 -26.11
CA THR A 214 -5.83 1.55 -25.13
C THR A 214 -5.81 2.97 -25.68
N VAL A 215 -6.87 3.72 -25.42
CA VAL A 215 -6.82 5.18 -25.53
C VAL A 215 -6.04 5.70 -24.33
N ASP A 216 -5.14 6.65 -24.58
CA ASP A 216 -4.17 7.22 -23.64
C ASP A 216 -4.54 7.08 -22.15
N LYS A 217 -3.75 6.30 -21.41
CA LYS A 217 -3.46 6.33 -19.96
C LYS A 217 -4.57 6.81 -18.98
N ILE A 218 -5.86 6.62 -19.21
CA ILE A 218 -6.94 7.12 -18.31
C ILE A 218 -6.70 6.69 -16.87
N TYR A 219 -6.33 5.43 -16.66
CA TYR A 219 -5.96 4.98 -15.32
C TYR A 219 -4.85 5.84 -14.72
N ARG A 220 -3.75 6.08 -15.44
CA ARG A 220 -2.62 6.88 -14.93
C ARG A 220 -2.91 8.37 -14.86
N ALA A 221 -3.95 8.84 -15.55
CA ALA A 221 -4.46 10.19 -15.41
C ALA A 221 -5.23 10.34 -14.09
N CYS A 222 -6.06 9.36 -13.75
CA CYS A 222 -6.97 9.39 -12.59
C CYS A 222 -6.39 8.79 -11.30
N PHE A 223 -5.45 7.87 -11.38
CA PHE A 223 -4.93 7.09 -10.25
C PHE A 223 -3.40 7.01 -10.29
N ASP A 224 -2.84 6.86 -9.09
CA ASP A 224 -1.40 6.63 -8.91
C ASP A 224 -1.02 5.20 -9.31
N THR A 225 0.17 5.05 -9.89
CA THR A 225 0.70 3.74 -10.34
C THR A 225 2.07 3.41 -9.79
N ALA A 226 2.79 4.39 -9.23
CA ALA A 226 4.19 4.20 -8.85
C ALA A 226 4.35 3.15 -7.74
N ALA A 227 3.46 3.15 -6.75
CA ALA A 227 3.46 2.15 -5.68
C ALA A 227 3.27 0.72 -6.21
N ALA A 228 2.23 0.51 -7.01
CA ALA A 228 1.95 -0.78 -7.63
C ALA A 228 3.11 -1.24 -8.52
N GLU A 229 3.69 -0.36 -9.34
CA GLU A 229 4.85 -0.69 -10.19
C GLU A 229 6.09 -1.08 -9.38
N ARG A 230 6.32 -0.46 -8.22
CA ARG A 230 7.40 -0.88 -7.30
C ARG A 230 7.14 -2.26 -6.69
N ARG A 231 5.89 -2.57 -6.37
CA ARG A 231 5.50 -3.79 -5.65
C ARG A 231 5.41 -5.02 -6.55
N VAL A 232 4.86 -4.88 -7.76
CA VAL A 232 4.58 -6.02 -8.66
C VAL A 232 5.25 -5.91 -10.03
N GLY A 233 6.11 -4.91 -10.23
CA GLY A 233 6.81 -4.66 -11.48
C GLY A 233 5.95 -3.94 -12.52
N HIS A 234 6.38 -3.98 -13.78
CA HIS A 234 5.70 -3.27 -14.87
C HIS A 234 4.22 -3.66 -14.96
N LEU A 235 3.36 -2.64 -15.08
CA LEU A 235 1.92 -2.76 -15.29
C LEU A 235 1.59 -2.48 -16.75
N ASP A 236 1.16 -3.53 -17.44
CA ASP A 236 0.63 -3.43 -18.79
C ASP A 236 -0.76 -2.79 -18.83
N ALA A 237 -1.27 -2.58 -20.03
CA ALA A 237 -2.56 -1.95 -20.25
C ALA A 237 -3.76 -2.76 -19.73
N VAL A 238 -3.73 -4.10 -19.79
CA VAL A 238 -4.83 -4.97 -19.32
C VAL A 238 -4.93 -4.90 -17.80
N ALA A 239 -3.78 -4.94 -17.12
CA ALA A 239 -3.68 -4.80 -15.67
C ALA A 239 -4.27 -3.46 -15.20
N LEU A 240 -3.91 -2.36 -15.86
CA LEU A 240 -4.43 -1.02 -15.55
C LEU A 240 -5.92 -0.87 -15.87
N ALA A 241 -6.40 -1.49 -16.95
CA ALA A 241 -7.80 -1.46 -17.34
C ALA A 241 -8.70 -2.22 -16.36
N SER A 242 -8.27 -3.41 -15.98
CA SER A 242 -8.99 -4.26 -15.03
C SER A 242 -9.08 -3.54 -13.67
N GLU A 243 -7.97 -2.94 -13.24
CA GLU A 243 -7.92 -2.16 -12.01
C GLU A 243 -8.80 -0.90 -12.09
N LEU A 244 -8.83 -0.20 -13.24
CA LEU A 244 -9.72 0.95 -13.45
C LEU A 244 -11.17 0.58 -13.15
N VAL A 245 -11.64 -0.51 -13.77
CA VAL A 245 -13.02 -0.98 -13.64
C VAL A 245 -13.31 -1.40 -12.22
N ARG A 246 -12.39 -2.13 -11.60
CA ARG A 246 -12.50 -2.59 -10.21
C ARG A 246 -12.66 -1.40 -9.26
N ARG A 247 -11.79 -0.39 -9.36
CA ARG A 247 -11.86 0.84 -8.55
C ARG A 247 -13.16 1.60 -8.79
N VAL A 248 -13.51 1.84 -10.05
CA VAL A 248 -14.71 2.59 -10.42
C VAL A 248 -15.99 1.91 -9.93
N LYS A 249 -16.10 0.58 -10.06
CA LYS A 249 -17.25 -0.20 -9.57
C LYS A 249 -17.35 -0.17 -8.06
N ALA A 250 -16.24 -0.37 -7.34
CA ALA A 250 -16.22 -0.32 -5.88
C ALA A 250 -16.61 1.06 -5.34
N LEU A 251 -16.00 2.13 -5.87
CA LEU A 251 -16.33 3.51 -5.50
C LEU A 251 -17.81 3.83 -5.77
N ARG A 252 -18.36 3.34 -6.89
CA ARG A 252 -19.78 3.53 -7.22
C ARG A 252 -20.69 2.83 -6.20
N ARG A 253 -20.45 1.55 -5.89
CA ARG A 253 -21.24 0.80 -4.91
C ARG A 253 -21.23 1.45 -3.54
N LEU A 254 -20.04 1.81 -3.05
CA LEU A 254 -19.88 2.46 -1.76
C LEU A 254 -20.53 3.85 -1.74
N SER A 255 -20.43 4.62 -2.83
CA SER A 255 -21.11 5.92 -2.95
C SER A 255 -22.64 5.78 -2.90
N GLN A 256 -23.21 4.78 -3.56
CA GLN A 256 -24.64 4.48 -3.49
C GLN A 256 -25.08 4.13 -2.06
N GLN A 257 -24.30 3.30 -1.35
CA GLN A 257 -24.55 2.96 0.05
C GLN A 257 -24.50 4.19 0.98
N VAL A 258 -23.50 5.06 0.80
CA VAL A 258 -23.41 6.32 1.56
C VAL A 258 -24.57 7.25 1.28
N ARG A 259 -25.03 7.36 0.01
CA ARG A 259 -26.20 8.16 -0.37
C ARG A 259 -27.51 7.60 0.19
N ALA A 260 -27.63 6.27 0.24
CA ALA A 260 -28.75 5.57 0.87
C ALA A 260 -28.69 5.58 2.40
N GLU A 261 -27.58 6.04 2.98
CA GLU A 261 -27.29 6.00 4.41
C GLU A 261 -27.36 4.59 5.01
N ASP A 262 -27.03 3.57 4.21
CA ASP A 262 -27.00 2.17 4.61
C ASP A 262 -25.67 1.53 4.20
N VAL A 263 -24.83 1.29 5.21
CA VAL A 263 -23.52 0.63 5.09
C VAL A 263 -23.46 -0.61 5.98
N THR A 264 -24.60 -1.27 6.21
CA THR A 264 -24.68 -2.51 7.01
C THR A 264 -24.12 -3.73 6.27
N HIS A 265 -24.10 -3.69 4.94
CA HIS A 265 -23.69 -4.80 4.07
C HIS A 265 -22.59 -4.38 3.09
N VAL A 266 -21.46 -3.92 3.62
CA VAL A 266 -20.28 -3.54 2.83
C VAL A 266 -19.47 -4.79 2.46
N MET A 267 -19.06 -4.90 1.20
CA MET A 267 -18.23 -6.01 0.74
C MET A 267 -16.76 -5.81 1.12
N ASP A 268 -16.10 -6.86 1.61
CA ASP A 268 -14.65 -6.83 1.93
C ASP A 268 -13.80 -6.46 0.70
N GLU A 269 -14.22 -6.88 -0.50
CA GLU A 269 -13.56 -6.53 -1.77
C GLU A 269 -13.53 -5.03 -2.04
N ASP A 270 -14.61 -4.32 -1.72
CA ASP A 270 -14.71 -2.87 -1.88
C ASP A 270 -13.82 -2.16 -0.87
N LEU A 271 -13.76 -2.65 0.37
CA LEU A 271 -12.89 -2.11 1.41
C LEU A 271 -11.41 -2.31 1.08
N TRP A 272 -11.05 -3.44 0.45
CA TRP A 272 -9.70 -3.66 -0.06
C TRP A 272 -9.32 -2.64 -1.12
N VAL A 273 -10.23 -2.30 -2.03
CA VAL A 273 -10.00 -1.24 -3.03
C VAL A 273 -9.65 0.09 -2.34
N ILE A 274 -10.43 0.51 -1.34
CA ILE A 274 -10.20 1.77 -0.64
C ILE A 274 -8.87 1.75 0.12
N TYR A 275 -8.61 0.67 0.86
CA TYR A 275 -7.36 0.51 1.60
C TYR A 275 -6.14 0.56 0.68
N ILE A 276 -6.17 -0.18 -0.44
CA ILE A 276 -5.09 -0.18 -1.44
C ILE A 276 -4.91 1.20 -2.06
N MET A 277 -5.99 1.87 -2.46
CA MET A 277 -5.92 3.23 -3.01
C MET A 277 -5.23 4.21 -2.05
N LEU A 278 -5.50 4.11 -0.74
CA LEU A 278 -4.85 4.97 0.27
C LEU A 278 -3.36 4.67 0.45
N VAL A 279 -2.95 3.40 0.52
CA VAL A 279 -1.52 3.03 0.68
C VAL A 279 -0.71 3.14 -0.61
N GLU A 280 -1.37 3.36 -1.75
CA GLU A 280 -0.77 3.65 -3.05
C GLU A 280 -0.81 5.14 -3.42
N ASN A 281 -1.37 5.98 -2.55
CA ASN A 281 -1.55 7.39 -2.85
C ASN A 281 -0.21 8.11 -2.93
N ASP A 282 0.01 8.79 -4.05
CA ASP A 282 1.07 9.76 -4.28
C ASP A 282 0.47 11.14 -4.67
N GLY A 283 -0.84 11.31 -4.43
CA GLY A 283 -1.57 12.56 -4.58
C GLY A 283 -2.84 12.45 -5.43
N LYS A 284 -2.99 11.44 -6.30
CA LYS A 284 -4.18 11.32 -7.16
C LYS A 284 -5.28 10.47 -6.54
N ASN A 285 -4.91 9.39 -5.86
CA ASN A 285 -5.92 8.46 -5.32
C ASN A 285 -6.79 9.13 -4.25
N VAL A 286 -6.23 10.07 -3.48
CA VAL A 286 -6.93 10.78 -2.40
C VAL A 286 -8.01 11.76 -2.90
N GLU A 287 -7.89 12.27 -4.13
CA GLU A 287 -8.88 13.14 -4.78
C GLU A 287 -10.25 12.45 -4.99
N HIS A 288 -10.28 11.11 -4.97
CA HIS A 288 -11.53 10.34 -5.04
C HIS A 288 -12.28 10.27 -3.71
N PHE A 289 -11.67 10.73 -2.62
CA PHE A 289 -12.16 10.54 -1.24
C PHE A 289 -12.46 11.82 -0.46
N LEU A 290 -11.64 12.86 -0.64
CA LEU A 290 -11.63 14.03 0.25
C LEU A 290 -12.52 15.20 -0.18
N PRO A 291 -12.58 15.60 -1.47
CA PRO A 291 -13.46 16.68 -1.88
C PRO A 291 -14.92 16.46 -1.43
N GLU A 292 -15.66 17.52 -1.13
CA GLU A 292 -17.08 17.39 -0.74
C GLU A 292 -17.92 16.75 -1.86
N ASP A 293 -17.55 17.02 -3.11
CA ASP A 293 -18.10 16.48 -4.35
C ASP A 293 -17.36 15.23 -4.85
N ALA A 294 -16.48 14.64 -4.03
CA ALA A 294 -15.76 13.43 -4.38
C ALA A 294 -16.72 12.29 -4.74
N THR A 295 -16.27 11.39 -5.62
CA THR A 295 -17.10 10.26 -6.04
C THR A 295 -17.47 9.34 -4.89
N PHE A 296 -16.61 9.21 -3.88
CA PHE A 296 -16.94 8.51 -2.65
C PHE A 296 -16.49 9.32 -1.42
N ASN A 297 -17.46 9.88 -0.69
CA ASN A 297 -17.17 10.62 0.54
C ASN A 297 -16.80 9.64 1.67
N LEU A 298 -15.49 9.43 1.84
CA LEU A 298 -14.95 8.46 2.78
C LEU A 298 -15.20 8.86 4.24
N ARG A 299 -15.22 10.16 4.57
CA ARG A 299 -15.53 10.63 5.93
C ARG A 299 -16.95 10.26 6.35
N ARG A 300 -17.93 10.52 5.47
CA ARG A 300 -19.34 10.19 5.72
C ARG A 300 -19.54 8.68 5.81
N PHE A 301 -18.85 7.91 4.96
CA PHE A 301 -18.83 6.44 5.06
C PHE A 301 -18.35 5.97 6.43
N LEU A 302 -17.18 6.44 6.90
CA LEU A 302 -16.62 6.01 8.18
C LEU A 302 -17.56 6.34 9.36
N ARG A 303 -18.22 7.50 9.32
CA ARG A 303 -19.21 7.89 10.32
C ARG A 303 -20.41 6.93 10.34
N PHE A 304 -21.00 6.63 9.19
CA PHE A 304 -22.11 5.68 9.10
C PHE A 304 -21.67 4.26 9.50
N TYR A 305 -20.48 3.84 9.08
CA TYR A 305 -19.97 2.52 9.43
C TYR A 305 -19.77 2.38 10.94
N HIS A 306 -19.24 3.42 11.60
CA HIS A 306 -19.14 3.47 13.05
C HIS A 306 -20.52 3.31 13.72
N GLN A 307 -21.50 4.09 13.26
CA GLN A 307 -22.85 4.09 13.83
C GLN A 307 -23.60 2.78 13.64
N GLN A 308 -23.47 2.16 12.47
CA GLN A 308 -24.27 1.01 12.06
C GLN A 308 -23.60 -0.34 12.32
N ASN A 309 -22.26 -0.38 12.35
CA ASN A 309 -21.50 -1.63 12.47
C ASN A 309 -20.60 -1.71 13.71
N LEU A 310 -20.24 -0.59 14.36
CA LEU A 310 -19.36 -0.63 15.53
C LEU A 310 -20.09 -0.34 16.84
N LEU A 311 -20.97 0.67 16.88
CA LEU A 311 -21.75 0.99 18.07
C LEU A 311 -22.68 -0.14 18.52
N PRO A 312 -23.42 -0.83 17.64
CA PRO A 312 -24.35 -1.88 18.09
C PRO A 312 -23.65 -3.05 18.77
N GLU A 313 -22.38 -3.29 18.43
CA GLU A 313 -21.57 -4.40 18.98
C GLU A 313 -21.25 -4.21 20.47
N VAL A 314 -21.22 -2.97 20.97
CA VAL A 314 -20.94 -2.66 22.38
C VAL A 314 -22.02 -3.21 23.32
N ILE A 315 -23.26 -3.34 22.82
CA ILE A 315 -24.42 -3.77 23.62
C ILE A 315 -24.58 -5.29 23.58
N LYS A 316 -24.00 -5.97 22.58
CA LYS A 316 -24.08 -7.43 22.46
C LYS A 316 -23.31 -8.12 23.59
N PRO A 317 -23.78 -9.30 24.06
CA PRO A 317 -23.08 -10.07 25.09
C PRO A 317 -21.91 -10.85 24.48
N GLY A 318 -20.71 -10.65 25.00
CA GLY A 318 -19.50 -11.37 24.58
C GLY A 318 -18.40 -10.43 24.09
N TYR A 319 -17.37 -10.99 23.49
CA TYR A 319 -16.35 -10.20 22.78
C TYR A 319 -16.76 -10.01 21.32
N PRO A 320 -16.41 -8.88 20.67
CA PRO A 320 -16.69 -8.70 19.25
C PRO A 320 -16.08 -9.81 18.37
N SER A 321 -14.94 -10.37 18.78
CA SER A 321 -14.30 -11.53 18.12
C SER A 321 -15.12 -12.82 18.16
N ASP A 322 -16.10 -12.95 19.07
CA ASP A 322 -16.95 -14.14 19.17
C ASP A 322 -18.19 -14.03 18.26
N TYR A 323 -18.40 -12.88 17.61
CA TYR A 323 -19.57 -12.62 16.78
C TYR A 323 -19.35 -13.06 15.32
N PRO A 324 -20.35 -13.68 14.67
CA PRO A 324 -20.26 -14.10 13.27
C PRO A 324 -20.08 -12.91 12.30
N GLU A 325 -20.41 -11.69 12.73
CA GLU A 325 -20.25 -10.45 11.96
C GLU A 325 -18.83 -9.85 12.03
N GLU A 326 -17.87 -10.51 12.70
CA GLU A 326 -16.46 -10.10 12.66
C GLU A 326 -15.83 -10.50 11.32
N THR A 327 -15.57 -9.50 10.47
CA THR A 327 -15.02 -9.71 9.12
C THR A 327 -13.65 -9.08 8.93
N ILE A 328 -12.96 -9.46 7.85
CA ILE A 328 -11.76 -8.75 7.39
C ILE A 328 -12.09 -7.29 7.06
N GLY A 329 -13.29 -7.02 6.56
CA GLY A 329 -13.80 -5.66 6.33
C GLY A 329 -13.67 -4.74 7.54
N ARG A 330 -14.02 -5.20 8.75
CA ARG A 330 -13.88 -4.38 9.97
C ARG A 330 -12.42 -3.99 10.21
N THR A 331 -11.51 -4.92 9.99
CA THR A 331 -10.06 -4.68 10.07
C THR A 331 -9.62 -3.59 9.11
N LEU A 332 -10.06 -3.67 7.85
CA LEU A 332 -9.74 -2.68 6.83
C LEU A 332 -10.31 -1.31 7.18
N VAL A 333 -11.54 -1.22 7.65
CA VAL A 333 -12.15 0.04 8.07
C VAL A 333 -11.38 0.70 9.21
N MET A 334 -10.90 -0.08 10.19
CA MET A 334 -10.07 0.46 11.28
C MET A 334 -8.77 1.09 10.75
N TRP A 335 -8.12 0.44 9.80
CA TRP A 335 -6.90 0.96 9.16
C TRP A 335 -7.19 2.16 8.25
N ILE A 336 -8.24 2.10 7.43
CA ILE A 336 -8.69 3.22 6.59
C ILE A 336 -8.96 4.46 7.47
N ALA A 337 -9.66 4.29 8.60
CA ALA A 337 -9.92 5.38 9.55
C ALA A 337 -8.63 5.95 10.18
N TRP A 338 -7.66 5.09 10.51
CA TRP A 338 -6.36 5.53 11.00
C TRP A 338 -5.60 6.36 9.96
N LEU A 339 -5.49 5.83 8.74
CA LEU A 339 -4.80 6.48 7.63
C LEU A 339 -5.41 7.85 7.31
N LEU A 340 -6.74 7.96 7.36
CA LEU A 340 -7.45 9.21 7.13
C LEU A 340 -7.26 10.24 8.27
N SER A 341 -7.17 9.78 9.53
CA SER A 341 -7.05 10.66 10.71
C SER A 341 -5.79 11.51 10.74
N ARG A 342 -4.81 11.23 9.88
CA ARG A 342 -3.52 11.93 9.78
C ARG A 342 -3.45 12.95 8.64
N LEU A 343 -4.48 13.07 7.83
CA LEU A 343 -4.62 14.17 6.89
C LEU A 343 -5.01 15.43 7.65
N LYS A 344 -4.13 16.43 7.68
CA LYS A 344 -4.40 17.75 8.26
C LYS A 344 -5.55 18.41 7.51
N GLN A 345 -6.77 18.26 8.02
CA GLN A 345 -7.88 19.18 7.77
C GLN A 345 -8.55 19.46 9.11
N THR A 346 -8.76 20.75 9.36
CA THR A 346 -9.21 21.42 10.57
C THR A 346 -10.67 21.11 10.94
N ASP A 347 -10.99 19.85 11.18
CA ASP A 347 -12.21 19.47 11.89
C ASP A 347 -11.81 18.95 13.25
N HIS A 348 -11.95 19.78 14.28
CA HIS A 348 -11.91 19.29 15.65
C HIS A 348 -13.05 18.29 15.83
N GLU A 349 -12.73 17.00 15.93
CA GLU A 349 -13.69 15.97 16.30
C GLU A 349 -14.28 16.34 17.68
N PRO A 350 -15.61 16.50 17.82
CA PRO A 350 -16.22 16.87 19.09
C PRO A 350 -15.82 15.90 20.22
N LEU A 351 -15.55 16.43 21.42
CA LEU A 351 -15.08 15.65 22.57
C LEU A 351 -15.95 14.42 22.89
N GLU A 352 -17.27 14.53 22.65
CA GLU A 352 -18.23 13.43 22.84
C GLU A 352 -18.01 12.29 21.84
N GLN A 353 -17.79 12.60 20.56
CA GLN A 353 -17.49 11.61 19.53
C GLN A 353 -16.15 10.91 19.79
N ALA A 354 -15.15 11.65 20.27
CA ALA A 354 -13.88 11.07 20.69
C ALA A 354 -14.02 10.13 21.92
N GLY A 355 -14.92 10.46 22.86
CA GLY A 355 -15.25 9.61 24.00
C GLY A 355 -15.94 8.31 23.59
N GLU A 356 -16.93 8.42 22.71
CA GLU A 356 -17.67 7.29 22.15
C GLU A 356 -16.74 6.35 21.35
N LEU A 357 -15.92 6.91 20.46
CA LEU A 357 -14.96 6.15 19.67
C LEU A 357 -14.00 5.39 20.57
N ARG A 358 -13.44 6.06 21.59
CA ARG A 358 -12.57 5.39 22.56
C ARG A 358 -13.28 4.25 23.25
N HIS A 359 -14.53 4.42 23.66
CA HIS A 359 -15.32 3.38 24.30
C HIS A 359 -15.48 2.14 23.41
N VAL A 360 -15.82 2.34 22.13
CA VAL A 360 -15.98 1.28 21.13
C VAL A 360 -14.68 0.53 20.87
N LEU A 361 -13.53 1.21 20.92
CA LEU A 361 -12.22 0.62 20.60
C LEU A 361 -11.61 -0.22 21.73
N ARG A 362 -12.09 -0.09 22.97
CA ARG A 362 -11.51 -0.76 24.16
C ARG A 362 -11.30 -2.28 23.98
N PRO A 363 -12.22 -3.05 23.37
CA PRO A 363 -12.04 -4.50 23.25
C PRO A 363 -10.79 -4.85 22.45
N TYR A 364 -10.59 -4.15 21.34
CA TYR A 364 -9.49 -4.36 20.42
C TYR A 364 -8.15 -3.89 20.98
N VAL A 365 -8.17 -3.00 21.99
CA VAL A 365 -6.97 -2.46 22.66
C VAL A 365 -6.56 -3.32 23.86
N PHE A 366 -7.51 -3.69 24.72
CA PHE A 366 -7.20 -4.31 26.02
C PHE A 366 -7.36 -5.82 26.06
N ALA A 367 -8.15 -6.44 25.17
CA ALA A 367 -8.31 -7.90 25.11
C ALA A 367 -7.24 -8.58 24.24
N ALA A 368 -5.96 -8.41 24.58
CA ALA A 368 -4.82 -9.00 23.85
C ALA A 368 -4.84 -10.55 23.83
N GLN A 369 -5.61 -11.19 24.70
CA GLN A 369 -5.87 -12.63 24.67
C GLN A 369 -6.87 -13.05 23.58
N LYS A 370 -7.67 -12.10 23.06
CA LYS A 370 -8.67 -12.33 22.02
C LYS A 370 -8.23 -11.82 20.66
N TYR A 371 -7.52 -10.69 20.62
CA TYR A 371 -7.06 -10.06 19.38
C TYR A 371 -5.56 -10.23 19.18
N GLU A 372 -5.19 -10.62 17.96
CA GLU A 372 -3.80 -10.79 17.57
C GLU A 372 -3.06 -9.44 17.55
N LEU A 373 -1.80 -9.44 17.99
CA LEU A 373 -0.90 -8.28 17.93
C LEU A 373 0.25 -8.49 16.93
N TYR A 374 0.47 -9.74 16.50
CA TYR A 374 1.59 -10.17 15.69
C TYR A 374 1.11 -11.08 14.54
N PHE A 375 1.88 -11.13 13.45
CA PHE A 375 1.56 -11.95 12.28
C PHE A 375 1.77 -13.46 12.50
N ALA A 376 2.55 -13.81 13.51
CA ALA A 376 2.74 -15.18 13.98
C ALA A 376 2.70 -15.19 15.52
N PRO A 377 2.34 -16.32 16.16
CA PRO A 377 2.39 -16.42 17.61
C PRO A 377 3.78 -16.08 18.14
N TRP A 378 3.84 -15.18 19.13
CA TRP A 378 5.11 -14.70 19.71
C TRP A 378 5.92 -15.82 20.38
N THR A 379 5.30 -16.96 20.66
CA THR A 379 5.96 -18.17 21.20
C THR A 379 6.77 -18.93 20.16
N LEU A 380 6.56 -18.68 18.86
CA LEU A 380 7.38 -19.25 17.80
C LEU A 380 8.68 -18.48 17.72
N GLN A 381 9.78 -19.19 17.95
CA GLN A 381 11.12 -18.63 17.84
C GLN A 381 11.53 -18.52 16.37
N ASP A 382 11.41 -19.61 15.60
CA ASP A 382 11.83 -19.67 14.20
C ASP A 382 10.64 -19.88 13.25
N LEU A 383 10.72 -19.25 12.07
CA LEU A 383 9.79 -19.42 10.95
C LEU A 383 10.53 -19.85 9.66
N PRO A 384 9.94 -20.70 8.81
CA PRO A 384 8.66 -21.38 9.00
C PRO A 384 8.76 -22.41 10.13
N SER A 385 7.69 -22.56 10.91
CA SER A 385 7.68 -23.56 11.97
C SER A 385 7.50 -24.96 11.37
N ASP A 386 8.38 -25.90 11.69
CA ASP A 386 8.25 -27.34 11.32
C ASP A 386 7.03 -28.03 11.94
N ALA A 387 6.22 -27.29 12.70
CA ALA A 387 5.14 -27.78 13.52
C ALA A 387 3.78 -27.48 12.90
N PRO A 388 3.23 -28.36 12.04
CA PRO A 388 1.78 -28.35 11.82
C PRO A 388 1.01 -28.78 13.09
N ASN A 389 1.69 -29.31 14.14
CA ASN A 389 1.08 -29.95 15.30
C ASN A 389 1.84 -29.81 16.64
N ALA A 390 2.60 -28.73 16.90
CA ALA A 390 3.26 -28.58 18.21
C ALA A 390 2.25 -28.19 19.30
N ARG A 391 1.87 -29.20 20.08
CA ARG A 391 1.11 -29.16 21.35
C ARG A 391 -0.40 -28.93 21.21
N SER A 392 -1.08 -29.91 20.60
CA SER A 392 -2.34 -30.39 21.16
C SER A 392 -2.06 -31.05 22.52
N GLY A 393 -1.78 -30.22 23.52
CA GLY A 393 -1.95 -30.61 24.91
C GLY A 393 -3.38 -30.27 25.27
N ASN A 394 -4.22 -31.28 25.46
CA ASN A 394 -5.55 -31.17 26.06
C ASN A 394 -5.49 -30.34 27.35
N ALA A 395 -5.69 -29.04 27.24
CA ALA A 395 -6.28 -28.20 28.26
C ALA A 395 -7.52 -27.63 27.58
N GLY A 396 -8.71 -28.04 28.03
CA GLY A 396 -9.98 -27.56 27.45
C GLY A 396 -9.89 -26.05 27.24
N ALA A 397 -10.18 -25.61 26.01
CA ALA A 397 -9.99 -24.24 25.54
C ALA A 397 -10.50 -23.24 26.59
N SER A 398 -9.57 -22.78 27.43
CA SER A 398 -9.90 -21.82 28.45
C SER A 398 -9.97 -20.49 27.71
N SER A 399 -11.14 -19.84 27.73
CA SER A 399 -11.32 -18.48 27.20
C SER A 399 -10.37 -17.44 27.84
N LEU A 400 -9.62 -17.86 28.88
CA LEU A 400 -8.64 -17.10 29.65
C LEU A 400 -7.27 -16.98 28.97
N ILE A 401 -6.94 -17.80 27.98
CA ILE A 401 -5.59 -17.88 27.40
C ILE A 401 -5.65 -17.55 25.91
N ALA A 402 -4.68 -16.74 25.44
CA ALA A 402 -4.53 -16.42 24.03
C ALA A 402 -4.41 -17.69 23.17
N ASP A 403 -5.10 -17.72 22.03
CA ASP A 403 -4.89 -18.76 21.04
C ASP A 403 -3.54 -18.52 20.33
N LEU A 404 -2.55 -19.32 20.69
CA LEU A 404 -1.20 -19.26 20.15
C LEU A 404 -0.94 -20.37 19.13
N VAL A 405 -2.01 -21.03 18.65
CA VAL A 405 -1.90 -22.02 17.58
C VAL A 405 -1.57 -21.29 16.27
N PRO A 406 -0.47 -21.64 15.58
CA PRO A 406 -0.15 -21.04 14.29
C PRO A 406 -1.25 -21.34 13.27
N LYS A 407 -1.75 -20.31 12.59
CA LYS A 407 -2.80 -20.42 11.57
C LYS A 407 -2.41 -19.66 10.31
N SER A 408 -2.83 -20.19 9.17
CA SER A 408 -2.76 -19.46 7.91
C SER A 408 -3.77 -18.32 7.91
N ARG A 409 -3.32 -17.14 7.52
CA ARG A 409 -4.13 -15.92 7.36
C ARG A 409 -4.16 -15.45 5.91
N VAL A 410 -3.77 -16.33 4.99
CA VAL A 410 -3.76 -16.03 3.57
C VAL A 410 -5.16 -15.75 3.07
N ILE A 411 -5.27 -14.65 2.34
CA ILE A 411 -6.41 -14.28 1.53
C ILE A 411 -5.89 -13.93 0.14
N TYR A 412 -6.78 -14.00 -0.84
CA TYR A 412 -6.47 -13.66 -2.22
C TYR A 412 -7.29 -12.45 -2.61
N ILE A 413 -6.62 -11.38 -3.00
CA ILE A 413 -7.27 -10.22 -3.60
C ILE A 413 -6.89 -10.13 -5.07
N GLU A 414 -7.80 -9.62 -5.89
CA GLU A 414 -7.42 -9.20 -7.25
C GLU A 414 -6.68 -7.87 -7.14
N PHE A 415 -5.51 -7.80 -7.76
CA PHE A 415 -4.61 -6.66 -7.73
C PHE A 415 -4.01 -6.50 -9.12
N TYR A 416 -4.49 -5.50 -9.87
CA TYR A 416 -4.04 -5.23 -11.24
C TYR A 416 -4.13 -6.46 -12.17
N GLY A 417 -5.27 -7.15 -12.16
CA GLY A 417 -5.55 -8.33 -12.98
C GLY A 417 -4.87 -9.63 -12.51
N ARG A 418 -4.25 -9.63 -11.32
CA ARG A 418 -3.56 -10.79 -10.74
C ARG A 418 -4.20 -11.17 -9.40
N MET A 419 -4.21 -12.45 -9.05
CA MET A 419 -4.58 -12.88 -7.69
C MET A 419 -3.34 -12.80 -6.78
N LEU A 420 -3.36 -11.87 -5.83
CA LEU A 420 -2.25 -11.62 -4.90
C LEU A 420 -2.55 -12.29 -3.54
N PRO A 421 -1.74 -13.27 -3.10
CA PRO A 421 -1.82 -13.80 -1.74
C PRO A 421 -1.22 -12.81 -0.73
N LEU A 422 -1.98 -12.48 0.30
CA LEU A 422 -1.55 -11.63 1.42
C LEU A 422 -2.39 -11.92 2.66
N CYS A 423 -2.08 -11.30 3.79
CA CYS A 423 -2.97 -11.26 4.95
C CYS A 423 -3.49 -9.84 5.21
N ALA A 424 -4.67 -9.73 5.82
CA ALA A 424 -5.17 -8.45 6.30
C ALA A 424 -4.21 -7.82 7.33
N PRO A 425 -4.08 -6.48 7.38
CA PRO A 425 -3.29 -5.81 8.41
C PRO A 425 -3.91 -6.10 9.79
N ILE A 426 -3.17 -5.91 10.89
CA ILE A 426 -3.65 -6.36 12.20
C ILE A 426 -4.64 -5.34 12.80
N LEU A 427 -5.87 -5.76 13.10
CA LEU A 427 -6.93 -4.89 13.60
C LEU A 427 -6.53 -4.17 14.90
N ALA A 428 -6.01 -4.91 15.88
CA ALA A 428 -5.63 -4.36 17.19
C ALA A 428 -4.59 -3.24 17.06
N GLN A 429 -3.68 -3.30 16.08
CA GLN A 429 -2.69 -2.25 15.85
C GLN A 429 -3.36 -0.93 15.45
N ALA A 430 -4.30 -0.95 14.50
CA ALA A 430 -5.07 0.24 14.14
C ALA A 430 -5.91 0.76 15.32
N ALA A 431 -6.52 -0.13 16.10
CA ALA A 431 -7.30 0.26 17.28
C ALA A 431 -6.44 0.95 18.34
N ILE A 432 -5.26 0.41 18.65
CA ILE A 432 -4.28 1.01 19.58
C ILE A 432 -3.86 2.39 19.08
N LEU A 433 -3.48 2.49 17.80
CA LEU A 433 -3.06 3.75 17.19
C LEU A 433 -4.15 4.82 17.31
N ARG A 434 -5.40 4.50 16.94
CA ARG A 434 -6.54 5.42 17.02
C ARG A 434 -6.93 5.78 18.46
N PHE A 435 -6.85 4.82 19.38
CA PHE A 435 -7.23 5.04 20.77
C PHE A 435 -6.30 6.04 21.46
N PHE A 436 -4.98 5.89 21.30
CA PHE A 436 -3.99 6.72 21.98
C PHE A 436 -3.61 8.00 21.23
N SER A 437 -3.74 8.06 19.90
CA SER A 437 -3.43 9.29 19.14
C SER A 437 -4.38 10.44 19.47
N SER A 438 -5.64 10.13 19.82
CA SER A 438 -6.67 11.13 20.16
C SER A 438 -6.36 11.93 21.43
N LYS A 439 -5.43 11.47 22.29
CA LYS A 439 -5.04 12.15 23.54
C LYS A 439 -4.09 13.32 23.31
N SER A 440 -3.33 13.32 22.22
CA SER A 440 -2.23 14.27 22.02
C SER A 440 -2.67 15.69 21.68
N ALA A 441 -3.91 15.90 21.23
CA ALA A 441 -4.42 17.24 20.92
C ALA A 441 -4.89 18.01 22.16
N SER A 442 -5.09 17.35 23.30
CA SER A 442 -5.67 17.98 24.51
C SER A 442 -4.72 18.09 25.71
N GLN A 443 -3.56 17.42 25.67
CA GLN A 443 -2.63 17.32 26.80
C GLN A 443 -1.14 17.28 26.39
N ALA A 444 -0.77 17.86 25.25
CA ALA A 444 0.63 18.14 24.97
C ALA A 444 1.05 19.44 25.68
N PHE A 445 2.04 19.34 26.55
CA PHE A 445 2.81 20.42 27.19
C PHE A 445 2.20 21.17 28.38
N ASN A 446 1.74 20.45 29.41
CA ASN A 446 1.92 20.97 30.76
C ASN A 446 2.32 19.86 31.73
N LEU A 447 3.51 20.04 32.33
CA LEU A 447 4.12 19.33 33.46
C LEU A 447 5.00 18.10 33.11
N ILE A 448 6.27 18.36 32.75
CA ILE A 448 7.46 18.29 33.66
C ILE A 448 8.73 18.43 32.81
N GLY A 449 9.46 19.53 33.02
CA GLY A 449 10.92 19.66 32.85
C GLY A 449 11.55 19.32 31.50
N ARG A 450 11.88 20.36 30.73
CA ARG A 450 13.02 20.33 29.79
C ARG A 450 14.25 19.77 30.52
N PRO A 451 14.84 18.66 30.05
CA PRO A 451 16.17 18.79 29.46
C PRO A 451 16.37 17.86 28.26
N PHE A 452 16.76 18.44 27.12
CA PHE A 452 17.83 17.98 26.22
C PHE A 452 17.70 18.72 24.88
N ASN A 453 18.14 19.99 24.86
CA ASN A 453 18.59 20.59 23.62
C ASN A 453 19.92 19.91 23.27
N GLY A 454 19.89 19.10 22.21
CA GLY A 454 21.07 18.46 21.61
C GLY A 454 20.98 18.54 20.09
N ILE A 455 20.91 19.76 19.55
CA ILE A 455 21.04 20.02 18.13
C ILE A 455 22.48 19.67 17.69
N ARG A 456 22.59 18.86 16.63
CA ARG A 456 23.78 18.79 15.79
C ARG A 456 24.03 20.18 15.18
N GLY A 457 25.06 20.86 15.65
CA GLY A 457 25.53 22.11 15.07
C GLY A 457 26.96 22.40 15.49
N THR A 458 27.91 22.21 14.58
CA THR A 458 29.32 22.58 14.73
C THR A 458 29.48 24.10 14.77
N VAL A 459 29.80 24.71 15.92
CA VAL A 459 30.52 26.01 15.99
C VAL A 459 31.41 26.09 17.25
N THR A 460 32.58 26.67 17.04
CA THR A 460 33.72 26.95 17.93
C THR A 460 33.43 27.64 19.26
N MET A 461 34.21 27.22 20.27
CA MET A 461 34.39 27.83 21.60
C MET A 461 34.89 29.29 21.56
N ALA A 462 34.26 30.19 22.32
CA ALA A 462 34.95 31.29 23.04
C ALA A 462 34.02 32.02 24.05
N ASN A 463 34.61 32.29 25.22
CA ASN A 463 34.30 33.32 26.24
C ASN A 463 33.11 33.17 27.21
N MET A 464 33.49 32.94 28.47
CA MET A 464 32.77 33.23 29.71
C MET A 464 32.46 34.72 29.89
N GLY A 465 31.30 35.00 30.53
CA GLY A 465 30.97 36.30 31.12
C GLY A 465 29.74 36.21 32.04
N SER A 466 30.00 36.24 33.35
CA SER A 466 29.09 36.28 34.50
C SER A 466 27.96 37.34 34.45
N ALA A 467 26.72 37.01 34.90
CA ALA A 467 26.06 37.56 36.11
C ALA A 467 24.51 37.59 36.05
N ARG A 468 23.90 37.12 37.16
CA ARG A 468 22.68 37.58 37.87
C ARG A 468 21.29 37.62 37.19
N MET A 469 20.33 37.07 37.97
CA MET A 469 18.87 37.23 37.90
C MET A 469 18.45 38.70 37.78
N ASP A 470 17.40 38.93 36.99
CA ASP A 470 16.21 39.68 37.42
C ASP A 470 15.00 39.25 36.58
N TYR A 471 13.85 39.14 37.26
CA TYR A 471 12.52 38.88 36.70
C TYR A 471 11.97 40.20 36.16
N GLU A 472 11.64 40.29 34.88
CA GLU A 472 10.74 41.32 34.37
C GLU A 472 9.96 40.79 33.14
N ASP A 473 8.64 40.93 33.23
CA ASP A 473 7.66 40.72 32.16
C ASP A 473 8.10 41.45 30.89
N THR A 474 8.12 40.74 29.77
CA THR A 474 8.07 41.36 28.44
C THR A 474 7.17 40.52 27.54
N GLU A 475 6.09 41.17 27.11
CA GLU A 475 5.16 40.75 26.08
C GLU A 475 5.87 40.57 24.73
N ASP A 476 5.34 39.63 23.95
CA ASP A 476 5.43 39.50 22.49
C ASP A 476 6.84 39.45 21.87
N ASP A 477 7.37 38.23 21.75
CA ASP A 477 8.20 37.86 20.61
C ASP A 477 7.68 36.52 20.07
N GLU A 478 6.97 36.58 18.93
CA GLU A 478 6.52 35.43 18.15
C GLU A 478 7.76 34.71 17.59
N THR A 479 8.40 33.90 18.43
CA THR A 479 9.33 32.88 17.92
C THR A 479 8.48 31.85 17.21
N GLU A 480 8.62 31.81 15.88
CA GLU A 480 8.14 30.75 14.99
C GLU A 480 8.22 29.40 15.71
N ASP A 481 7.05 28.93 16.19
CA ASP A 481 6.91 27.58 16.69
C ASP A 481 7.40 26.66 15.57
N ASP A 482 8.48 25.92 15.86
CA ASP A 482 8.92 24.77 15.09
C ASP A 482 7.82 23.70 15.21
N ASP A 483 6.74 23.95 14.47
CA ASP A 483 5.62 23.08 14.24
C ASP A 483 6.22 21.74 13.83
N THR A 484 6.18 20.78 14.76
CA THR A 484 6.54 19.41 14.48
C THR A 484 5.51 18.92 13.47
N GLU A 485 5.80 19.11 12.18
CA GLU A 485 4.91 18.81 11.07
C GLU A 485 4.41 17.38 11.26
N SER A 486 3.14 17.23 11.65
CA SER A 486 2.43 15.96 11.56
C SER A 486 2.56 15.47 10.12
N LYS A 487 3.54 14.58 9.88
CA LYS A 487 3.83 14.03 8.56
C LYS A 487 2.57 13.37 8.05
N ASP A 488 2.06 13.87 6.93
CA ASP A 488 0.93 13.28 6.23
C ASP A 488 1.30 11.84 5.85
N VAL A 489 0.62 10.88 6.50
CA VAL A 489 0.95 9.46 6.43
C VAL A 489 0.55 8.87 5.09
N ILE A 490 -0.40 9.47 4.36
CA ILE A 490 -0.87 8.92 3.08
C ILE A 490 -0.39 9.69 1.86
N ARG A 491 0.42 10.73 2.02
CA ARG A 491 0.92 11.54 0.89
C ARG A 491 2.01 10.86 0.06
N ASP A 492 2.80 9.98 0.69
CA ASP A 492 3.88 9.25 0.01
C ASP A 492 3.69 7.75 0.20
N SER A 493 3.36 7.08 -0.89
CA SER A 493 3.12 5.63 -0.92
C SER A 493 4.34 4.80 -0.49
N ARG A 494 5.57 5.33 -0.57
CA ARG A 494 6.79 4.61 -0.18
C ARG A 494 6.82 4.27 1.31
N GLN A 495 6.17 5.08 2.14
CA GLN A 495 6.07 4.82 3.58
C GLN A 495 5.32 3.51 3.88
N HIS A 496 4.47 3.06 2.96
CA HIS A 496 3.64 1.87 3.10
C HIS A 496 4.24 0.62 2.44
N ASP A 497 5.31 0.74 1.66
CA ASP A 497 5.86 -0.39 0.90
C ASP A 497 6.36 -1.51 1.82
N ARG A 498 6.95 -1.15 2.96
CA ARG A 498 7.39 -2.12 3.96
C ARG A 498 6.22 -2.87 4.61
N ASP A 499 5.14 -2.16 4.94
CA ASP A 499 3.96 -2.77 5.55
C ASP A 499 3.19 -3.62 4.53
N PHE A 500 3.14 -3.20 3.26
CA PHE A 500 2.64 -4.01 2.15
C PHE A 500 3.46 -5.30 1.98
N GLN A 501 4.78 -5.20 2.00
CA GLN A 501 5.67 -6.37 1.94
C GLN A 501 5.46 -7.29 3.15
N ARG A 502 5.24 -6.73 4.34
CA ARG A 502 4.92 -7.52 5.54
C ARG A 502 3.64 -8.35 5.33
N MET A 503 2.59 -7.76 4.75
CA MET A 503 1.34 -8.50 4.47
C MET A 503 1.52 -9.61 3.42
N THR A 504 2.39 -9.44 2.43
CA THR A 504 2.65 -10.44 1.39
C THR A 504 3.71 -11.48 1.79
N CYS A 505 4.51 -11.21 2.83
CA CYS A 505 5.56 -12.12 3.30
C CYS A 505 5.26 -12.77 4.67
N CYS A 506 4.24 -12.35 5.41
CA CYS A 506 3.95 -12.81 6.77
C CYS A 506 2.51 -13.32 6.96
N TYR A 507 1.92 -13.96 5.95
CA TYR A 507 0.52 -14.42 6.02
C TYR A 507 0.35 -15.83 6.60
N ASP A 508 1.40 -16.65 6.72
CA ASP A 508 1.30 -18.02 7.25
C ASP A 508 2.62 -18.47 7.89
N ALA A 509 2.62 -18.65 9.20
CA ALA A 509 3.79 -19.04 9.98
C ALA A 509 4.37 -20.43 9.63
N SER A 510 3.61 -21.29 8.95
CA SER A 510 4.06 -22.63 8.56
C SER A 510 4.83 -22.67 7.24
N ILE A 511 4.71 -21.63 6.41
CA ILE A 511 5.34 -21.56 5.08
C ILE A 511 6.15 -20.28 4.85
N CYS A 512 5.75 -19.18 5.46
CA CYS A 512 6.43 -17.90 5.33
C CYS A 512 7.65 -17.84 6.26
N ARG A 513 8.78 -17.36 5.72
CA ARG A 513 9.96 -16.99 6.51
C ARG A 513 9.82 -15.62 7.19
N GLY A 514 8.81 -14.84 6.81
CA GLY A 514 8.68 -13.44 7.20
C GLY A 514 9.53 -12.51 6.32
N MET A 515 9.60 -11.23 6.71
CA MET A 515 10.45 -10.26 6.02
C MET A 515 11.94 -10.50 6.30
N LYS A 516 12.78 -10.05 5.38
CA LYS A 516 14.23 -10.01 5.58
C LYS A 516 14.55 -9.21 6.85
N ARG A 517 15.48 -9.69 7.68
CA ARG A 517 15.88 -9.02 8.93
C ARG A 517 16.35 -7.59 8.67
N THR A 518 17.10 -7.40 7.59
CA THR A 518 17.62 -6.11 7.13
C THR A 518 16.56 -5.15 6.61
N ALA A 519 15.33 -5.62 6.30
CA ALA A 519 14.22 -4.75 5.93
C ALA A 519 13.78 -3.80 7.07
N TRP A 520 14.22 -4.09 8.30
CA TRP A 520 13.94 -3.29 9.49
C TRP A 520 15.07 -2.33 9.88
N ARG A 521 16.11 -2.20 9.07
CA ARG A 521 17.22 -1.27 9.33
C ARG A 521 16.69 0.15 9.59
N GLY A 522 17.20 0.76 10.65
CA GLY A 522 16.87 2.12 11.08
C GLY A 522 15.43 2.28 11.57
N SER A 523 14.73 1.19 11.86
CA SER A 523 13.32 1.23 12.30
C SER A 523 13.17 1.26 13.80
N TRP A 524 14.18 0.79 14.53
CA TRP A 524 14.16 0.62 15.98
C TRP A 524 15.18 1.53 16.66
N GLU A 525 16.28 1.85 15.98
CA GLU A 525 17.31 2.72 16.54
C GLU A 525 16.76 4.12 16.84
N GLY A 526 17.02 4.61 18.05
CA GLY A 526 16.62 5.94 18.49
C GLY A 526 16.10 6.00 19.92
N SER A 527 15.61 7.17 20.28
CA SER A 527 14.90 7.41 21.54
C SER A 527 13.40 7.28 21.31
N TRP A 528 12.76 6.41 22.09
CA TRP A 528 11.32 6.19 22.08
C TRP A 528 10.73 6.64 23.39
N GLU A 529 9.66 7.42 23.32
CA GLU A 529 8.85 7.80 24.47
C GLU A 529 7.42 7.31 24.26
N GLY A 530 6.77 6.92 25.34
CA GLY A 530 5.40 6.46 25.29
C GLY A 530 4.87 6.10 26.66
N ASN A 531 3.68 5.50 26.69
CA ASN A 531 3.05 5.06 27.92
C ASN A 531 2.81 3.55 27.88
N PHE A 532 3.18 2.87 28.95
CA PHE A 532 2.72 1.52 29.23
C PHE A 532 1.34 1.59 29.87
N SER A 533 0.34 1.06 29.15
CA SER A 533 -1.04 1.01 29.62
C SER A 533 -1.34 -0.38 30.21
N PHE A 534 -1.95 -0.42 31.38
CA PHE A 534 -2.38 -1.68 32.00
C PHE A 534 -3.76 -1.56 32.60
N PHE A 535 -4.53 -2.63 32.49
CA PHE A 535 -5.86 -2.71 33.07
C PHE A 535 -5.78 -2.96 34.57
N GLU A 536 -6.69 -2.38 35.35
CA GLU A 536 -6.76 -2.64 36.78
C GLU A 536 -6.96 -4.15 37.05
N PHE A 537 -6.30 -4.68 38.08
CA PHE A 537 -6.20 -6.12 38.30
C PHE A 537 -7.56 -6.83 38.39
N ASP A 538 -8.52 -6.27 39.14
CA ASP A 538 -9.85 -6.87 39.27
C ASP A 538 -10.61 -6.86 37.95
N ALA A 539 -10.57 -5.74 37.23
CA ALA A 539 -11.20 -5.60 35.92
C ALA A 539 -10.53 -6.51 34.88
N PHE A 540 -9.21 -6.73 34.99
CA PHE A 540 -8.46 -7.65 34.13
C PHE A 540 -8.85 -9.10 34.42
N ARG A 541 -8.96 -9.47 35.70
CA ARG A 541 -9.42 -10.80 36.12
C ARG A 541 -10.85 -11.08 35.63
N GLU A 542 -11.76 -10.11 35.76
CA GLU A 542 -13.13 -10.23 35.26
C GLU A 542 -13.19 -10.32 33.73
N MET A 543 -12.39 -9.52 33.02
CA MET A 543 -12.24 -9.60 31.58
C MET A 543 -11.82 -11.01 31.18
N LEU A 544 -10.75 -11.54 31.77
CA LEU A 544 -10.31 -12.92 31.51
C LEU A 544 -11.44 -13.91 31.76
N ALA A 545 -12.18 -13.78 32.87
CA ALA A 545 -13.33 -14.62 33.21
C ALA A 545 -14.52 -14.52 32.22
N GLY A 546 -14.42 -13.71 31.18
CA GLY A 546 -15.43 -13.59 30.12
C GLY A 546 -16.45 -12.49 30.40
N SER A 547 -16.16 -11.53 31.28
CA SER A 547 -17.00 -10.36 31.51
C SER A 547 -16.62 -9.20 30.58
N PRO A 548 -17.29 -9.00 29.42
CA PRO A 548 -17.00 -7.89 28.52
C PRO A 548 -17.31 -6.53 29.17
N ARG A 549 -18.21 -6.49 30.15
CA ARG A 549 -18.54 -5.28 30.91
C ARG A 549 -17.31 -4.69 31.60
N ALA A 550 -16.46 -5.54 32.17
CA ALA A 550 -15.23 -5.12 32.83
C ALA A 550 -14.30 -4.40 31.86
N LEU A 551 -14.28 -4.81 30.59
CA LEU A 551 -13.43 -4.20 29.57
C LEU A 551 -13.92 -2.79 29.17
N TYR A 552 -15.23 -2.58 29.05
CA TYR A 552 -15.81 -1.28 28.68
C TYR A 552 -15.83 -0.27 29.84
N GLN A 553 -16.02 -0.73 31.08
CA GLN A 553 -16.18 0.13 32.26
C GLN A 553 -14.94 0.20 33.15
N GLY A 554 -14.03 -0.77 33.03
CA GLY A 554 -12.86 -0.89 33.89
C GLY A 554 -11.89 0.28 33.76
N SER A 555 -11.21 0.61 34.85
CA SER A 555 -10.15 1.61 34.79
C SER A 555 -8.89 0.99 34.17
N PHE A 556 -8.08 1.82 33.51
CA PHE A 556 -6.73 1.45 33.10
C PHE A 556 -5.76 2.55 33.54
N GLY A 557 -4.58 2.14 33.98
CA GLY A 557 -3.48 3.03 34.33
C GLY A 557 -2.53 3.21 33.14
N GLU A 558 -1.85 4.34 33.12
CA GLU A 558 -0.76 4.65 32.20
C GLU A 558 0.49 5.00 32.98
N GLN A 559 1.64 4.55 32.50
CA GLN A 559 2.94 4.94 33.02
C GLN A 559 3.90 5.28 31.91
N ALA A 560 4.50 6.46 32.01
CA ALA A 560 5.51 6.91 31.07
C ALA A 560 6.70 5.94 31.03
N GLN A 561 7.14 5.64 29.82
CA GLN A 561 8.32 4.85 29.53
C GLN A 561 9.16 5.55 28.47
N VAL A 562 10.48 5.52 28.69
CA VAL A 562 11.46 5.99 27.72
C VAL A 562 12.43 4.86 27.43
N TRP A 563 12.72 4.64 26.16
CA TRP A 563 13.67 3.64 25.67
C TRP A 563 14.71 4.33 24.79
N LYS A 564 15.97 3.95 24.92
CA LYS A 564 17.04 4.27 23.97
C LYS A 564 17.51 2.97 23.38
N ILE A 565 17.28 2.76 22.10
CA ILE A 565 17.56 1.51 21.38
C ILE A 565 18.64 1.76 20.34
N LYS A 566 19.56 0.82 20.21
CA LYS A 566 20.64 0.78 19.23
C LYS A 566 20.54 -0.51 18.42
N GLU A 567 20.66 -0.39 17.11
CA GLU A 567 20.78 -1.52 16.20
C GLU A 567 22.26 -1.89 16.04
N THR A 568 22.58 -3.18 15.97
CA THR A 568 23.96 -3.65 15.71
C THR A 568 23.93 -4.80 14.71
N PHE A 569 24.58 -4.60 13.57
CA PHE A 569 24.65 -5.61 12.51
C PHE A 569 25.77 -6.59 12.77
N VAL A 570 25.47 -7.89 12.67
CA VAL A 570 26.43 -8.97 12.85
C VAL A 570 26.36 -9.96 11.69
N ARG A 571 27.45 -10.68 11.45
CA ARG A 571 27.53 -11.77 10.46
C ARG A 571 28.39 -12.92 10.96
N PRO A 572 28.29 -14.12 10.36
CA PRO A 572 29.23 -15.21 10.61
C PRO A 572 30.68 -14.77 10.33
N SER A 573 31.58 -15.03 11.27
CA SER A 573 32.99 -14.66 11.15
C SER A 573 33.70 -15.48 10.08
N ARG A 574 34.48 -14.78 9.25
CA ARG A 574 35.23 -15.37 8.12
C ARG A 574 36.42 -16.25 8.55
N THR A 575 36.77 -16.24 9.84
CA THR A 575 37.99 -16.86 10.38
C THR A 575 37.84 -18.35 10.75
N ASN A 576 36.61 -18.84 10.91
CA ASN A 576 36.33 -20.25 11.25
C ASN A 576 36.04 -21.11 10.01
N LYS A 577 37.05 -21.30 9.13
CA LYS A 577 36.94 -22.06 7.86
C LYS A 577 36.78 -23.59 7.98
N GLY A 578 36.37 -24.13 9.14
CA GLY A 578 36.35 -25.58 9.38
C GLY A 578 35.12 -26.16 10.08
N LYS A 579 34.18 -25.32 10.53
CA LYS A 579 32.89 -25.77 11.06
C LYS A 579 31.81 -25.37 10.06
N THR A 580 30.87 -26.26 9.79
CA THR A 580 29.69 -25.97 8.95
C THR A 580 29.11 -24.64 9.40
N PRO A 581 28.95 -23.63 8.51
CA PRO A 581 28.34 -22.38 8.92
C PRO A 581 26.98 -22.71 9.52
N LEU A 582 26.76 -22.32 10.78
CA LEU A 582 25.44 -22.38 11.38
C LEU A 582 24.52 -21.58 10.45
N LYS A 583 23.48 -22.23 9.91
CA LYS A 583 22.43 -21.54 9.15
C LYS A 583 21.66 -20.65 10.14
N GLY A 584 22.14 -19.43 10.33
CA GLY A 584 21.58 -18.46 11.29
C GLY A 584 21.94 -18.75 12.74
N LEU A 585 21.83 -17.72 13.58
CA LEU A 585 22.05 -17.84 15.03
C LEU A 585 21.00 -18.76 15.65
N PRO A 586 21.36 -19.65 16.60
CA PRO A 586 20.39 -20.47 17.31
C PRO A 586 19.50 -19.61 18.21
N LEU A 587 18.18 -19.57 18.00
CA LEU A 587 17.23 -18.88 18.88
C LEU A 587 16.96 -19.61 20.21
N ARG A 588 17.90 -20.42 20.69
CA ARG A 588 17.71 -21.24 21.89
C ARG A 588 17.91 -20.39 23.15
N GLY A 589 16.82 -20.14 23.88
CA GLY A 589 16.82 -19.42 25.16
C GLY A 589 15.41 -19.08 25.64
N PRO A 590 15.24 -18.63 26.90
CA PRO A 590 13.98 -18.09 27.39
C PRO A 590 13.68 -16.75 26.73
N MET A 591 12.40 -16.41 26.57
CA MET A 591 12.02 -15.15 25.92
C MET A 591 12.52 -13.89 26.62
N THR A 592 12.76 -13.97 27.93
CA THR A 592 13.34 -12.89 28.72
C THR A 592 14.79 -12.57 28.35
N ASN A 593 15.39 -13.37 27.46
CA ASN A 593 16.71 -13.20 26.87
C ASN A 593 16.64 -13.56 25.37
N ALA A 594 15.83 -12.81 24.62
CA ALA A 594 15.32 -13.11 23.27
C ALA A 594 16.38 -13.67 22.29
N GLY A 595 16.52 -14.99 22.27
CA GLY A 595 17.43 -15.71 21.38
C GLY A 595 18.86 -15.92 21.90
N PHE A 596 19.13 -15.74 23.19
CA PHE A 596 20.45 -15.90 23.80
C PHE A 596 20.53 -17.02 24.86
N PRO A 597 21.67 -17.73 25.00
CA PRO A 597 21.84 -18.83 25.95
C PRO A 597 21.60 -18.46 27.42
N THR A 598 20.95 -19.35 28.17
CA THR A 598 20.53 -19.17 29.58
C THR A 598 21.66 -19.14 30.61
N GLY A 599 22.89 -19.50 30.22
CA GLY A 599 24.00 -19.73 31.15
C GLY A 599 24.89 -18.50 31.42
N GLN A 600 24.67 -17.39 30.72
CA GLN A 600 25.47 -16.18 30.90
C GLN A 600 24.88 -15.25 31.96
N ARG A 601 25.75 -14.55 32.70
CA ARG A 601 25.35 -13.56 33.71
C ARG A 601 24.42 -12.52 33.06
N MET A 602 23.22 -12.36 33.60
CA MET A 602 22.46 -11.14 33.40
C MET A 602 23.36 -9.98 33.81
N SER A 603 23.51 -8.97 32.95
CA SER A 603 24.17 -7.73 33.36
C SER A 603 23.32 -7.16 34.51
N ALA A 604 23.80 -7.33 35.73
CA ALA A 604 23.12 -6.85 36.92
C ALA A 604 23.23 -5.33 36.88
N THR A 605 22.10 -4.65 36.66
CA THR A 605 21.89 -3.19 36.79
C THR A 605 23.18 -2.39 36.94
N ALA A 606 23.81 -2.03 35.83
CA ALA A 606 24.79 -0.96 35.85
C ALA A 606 24.04 0.34 36.20
N GLY A 607 24.65 1.17 37.04
CA GLY A 607 24.03 2.44 37.44
C GLY A 607 23.82 3.33 36.22
N LEU A 608 22.61 3.37 35.65
CA LEU A 608 22.28 4.27 34.52
C LEU A 608 22.12 5.72 35.02
N SER A 609 22.94 6.19 35.95
CA SER A 609 22.78 7.49 36.61
C SER A 609 23.14 8.68 35.72
N SER A 610 23.81 8.44 34.59
CA SER A 610 24.19 9.46 33.60
C SER A 610 24.18 8.88 32.18
N ALA A 611 24.08 9.75 31.17
CA ALA A 611 24.12 9.37 29.76
C ALA A 611 25.40 8.59 29.40
N THR A 612 26.56 8.97 29.98
CA THR A 612 27.82 8.26 29.79
C THR A 612 27.77 6.84 30.37
N ALA A 613 27.10 6.65 31.50
CA ALA A 613 26.94 5.32 32.09
C ALA A 613 25.97 4.45 31.27
N GLU A 614 24.92 5.03 30.68
CA GLU A 614 24.02 4.35 29.74
C GLU A 614 24.73 3.88 28.48
N GLU A 615 25.58 4.73 27.89
CA GLU A 615 26.37 4.39 26.71
C GLU A 615 27.39 3.29 26.99
N ALA A 616 28.11 3.38 28.12
CA ALA A 616 29.02 2.33 28.56
C ALA A 616 28.29 0.99 28.78
N THR A 617 27.12 1.04 29.43
CA THR A 617 26.28 -0.16 29.68
C THR A 617 25.80 -0.78 28.37
N THR A 618 25.40 0.05 27.40
CA THR A 618 24.97 -0.40 26.08
C THR A 618 26.12 -1.09 25.34
N GLN A 619 27.31 -0.48 25.35
CA GLN A 619 28.49 -1.04 24.68
C GLN A 619 28.97 -2.35 25.33
N GLU A 620 28.96 -2.43 26.65
CA GLU A 620 29.26 -3.66 27.38
C GLU A 620 28.22 -4.76 27.04
N THR A 621 26.95 -4.39 26.97
CA THR A 621 25.87 -5.33 26.63
C THR A 621 25.99 -5.88 25.22
N ILE A 622 26.31 -5.03 24.23
CA ILE A 622 26.57 -5.46 22.85
C ILE A 622 27.74 -6.44 22.82
N THR A 623 28.81 -6.15 23.56
CA THR A 623 29.98 -7.02 23.64
C THR A 623 29.61 -8.40 24.20
N GLN A 624 28.86 -8.43 25.31
CA GLN A 624 28.35 -9.67 25.90
C GLN A 624 27.45 -10.45 24.93
N GLN A 625 26.56 -9.78 24.19
CA GLN A 625 25.71 -10.42 23.20
C GLN A 625 26.54 -11.06 22.08
N VAL A 626 27.53 -10.35 21.54
CA VAL A 626 28.38 -10.90 20.46
C VAL A 626 29.25 -12.05 20.96
N GLU A 627 29.80 -11.97 22.17
CA GLU A 627 30.53 -13.08 22.80
C GLU A 627 29.64 -14.31 23.03
N ALA A 628 28.35 -14.12 23.32
CA ALA A 628 27.37 -15.20 23.41
C ALA A 628 27.07 -15.88 22.06
N LEU A 629 27.31 -15.17 20.96
CA LEU A 629 27.07 -15.63 19.59
C LEU A 629 28.36 -16.20 19.01
N GLU A 630 28.73 -17.41 19.43
CA GLU A 630 29.94 -18.08 18.95
C GLU A 630 30.02 -18.10 17.41
N GLY A 631 31.10 -17.55 16.87
CA GLY A 631 31.35 -17.53 15.43
C GLY A 631 30.70 -16.37 14.69
N TYR A 632 30.20 -15.34 15.37
CA TYR A 632 29.73 -14.09 14.77
C TYR A 632 30.69 -12.92 15.05
N GLU A 633 30.71 -11.95 14.14
CA GLU A 633 31.46 -10.70 14.27
C GLU A 633 30.56 -9.50 13.97
N ILE A 634 30.83 -8.38 14.65
CA ILE A 634 30.17 -7.09 14.35
C ILE A 634 30.61 -6.61 12.97
N ILE A 635 29.66 -6.14 12.19
CA ILE A 635 29.92 -5.43 10.94
C ILE A 635 30.11 -3.96 11.30
N PRO A 636 31.27 -3.36 11.02
CA PRO A 636 31.46 -1.93 11.24
C PRO A 636 30.44 -1.12 10.44
N ASP A 637 29.90 -0.05 11.01
CA ASP A 637 28.83 0.76 10.42
C ASP A 637 29.14 1.19 8.97
N GLU A 638 30.39 1.56 8.69
CA GLU A 638 30.89 1.96 7.37
C GLU A 638 30.80 0.85 6.31
N LYS A 639 30.76 -0.42 6.74
CA LYS A 639 30.73 -1.61 5.87
C LYS A 639 29.35 -2.27 5.80
N VAL A 640 28.36 -1.73 6.52
CA VAL A 640 27.01 -2.29 6.52
C VAL A 640 26.39 -2.19 5.13
N ASP A 641 26.55 -1.06 4.44
CA ASP A 641 26.02 -0.86 3.08
C ASP A 641 26.67 -1.81 2.07
N GLU A 642 27.99 -1.98 2.13
CA GLU A 642 28.71 -2.95 1.29
C GLU A 642 28.27 -4.40 1.58
N ALA A 643 28.02 -4.72 2.85
CA ALA A 643 27.62 -6.05 3.28
C ALA A 643 26.16 -6.39 2.95
N MET A 644 25.33 -5.39 2.62
CA MET A 644 23.94 -5.54 2.19
C MET A 644 23.78 -5.54 0.66
N ALA A 645 24.86 -5.35 -0.11
CA ALA A 645 24.79 -5.28 -1.56
C ALA A 645 24.16 -6.55 -2.18
N ASP A 646 23.46 -6.38 -3.31
CA ASP A 646 22.75 -7.39 -4.11
C ASP A 646 21.52 -8.05 -3.46
N ASP A 647 21.62 -8.61 -2.25
CA ASP A 647 20.57 -9.46 -1.67
C ASP A 647 20.04 -9.01 -0.30
N GLY A 648 20.55 -7.88 0.22
CA GLY A 648 20.20 -7.37 1.54
C GLY A 648 20.89 -8.10 2.69
N GLY A 649 22.00 -8.80 2.44
CA GLY A 649 22.81 -9.47 3.46
C GLY A 649 22.35 -10.88 3.82
N GLU A 650 21.51 -11.53 3.00
CA GLU A 650 21.00 -12.89 3.28
C GLU A 650 22.08 -13.97 3.05
N GLU A 651 22.80 -13.93 1.93
CA GLU A 651 23.90 -14.81 1.58
C GLU A 651 25.07 -14.65 2.54
N SER A 652 25.27 -13.44 3.06
CA SER A 652 26.28 -13.16 4.08
C SER A 652 25.83 -13.55 5.49
N GLY A 653 24.58 -14.03 5.67
CA GLY A 653 24.05 -14.47 6.95
C GLY A 653 23.88 -13.36 7.97
N MET A 654 23.64 -12.12 7.51
CA MET A 654 23.53 -10.94 8.34
C MET A 654 22.33 -11.02 9.30
N GLU A 655 22.53 -10.53 10.51
CA GLU A 655 21.52 -10.47 11.58
C GLU A 655 21.56 -9.06 12.21
N ILE A 656 20.45 -8.67 12.85
CA ILE A 656 20.36 -7.43 13.62
C ILE A 656 20.28 -7.82 15.09
N LEU A 657 21.05 -7.15 15.94
CA LEU A 657 20.90 -7.19 17.39
C LEU A 657 20.28 -5.88 17.85
N LEU A 658 19.30 -5.97 18.74
CA LEU A 658 18.68 -4.83 19.39
C LEU A 658 19.22 -4.74 20.82
N THR A 659 19.85 -3.60 21.15
CA THR A 659 20.32 -3.32 22.51
C THR A 659 19.73 -2.01 22.97
N GLY A 660 19.21 -1.96 24.19
CA GLY A 660 18.72 -0.68 24.69
C GLY A 660 18.73 -0.56 26.20
N THR A 661 18.55 0.66 26.65
CA THR A 661 18.29 1.01 28.05
C THR A 661 16.95 1.69 28.12
N GLY A 662 16.18 1.45 29.18
CA GLY A 662 14.98 2.23 29.39
C GLY A 662 14.66 2.51 30.84
N HIS A 663 13.72 3.44 30.98
CA HIS A 663 13.37 4.14 32.19
C HIS A 663 11.85 4.15 32.34
N SER A 664 11.38 3.81 33.54
CA SER A 664 9.97 3.87 33.92
C SER A 664 9.83 4.22 35.40
N ALA A 665 8.61 4.45 35.85
CA ALA A 665 8.30 4.60 37.27
C ALA A 665 8.67 3.36 38.11
N TRP A 666 8.77 2.18 37.49
CA TRP A 666 9.20 0.93 38.14
C TRP A 666 10.71 0.72 38.16
N GLY A 667 11.47 1.61 37.53
CA GLY A 667 12.92 1.60 37.52
C GLY A 667 13.53 1.50 36.13
N LYS A 668 14.77 1.03 36.12
CA LYS A 668 15.69 1.01 34.98
C LYS A 668 15.88 -0.41 34.47
N PHE A 669 15.85 -0.59 33.16
CA PHE A 669 15.95 -1.91 32.53
C PHE A 669 16.87 -1.88 31.31
N ILE A 670 17.43 -3.05 30.99
CA ILE A 670 18.29 -3.29 29.82
C ILE A 670 17.51 -4.21 28.87
N LEU A 671 17.36 -3.78 27.62
CA LEU A 671 16.77 -4.55 26.54
C LEU A 671 17.88 -5.28 25.77
N LYS A 672 17.69 -6.59 25.58
CA LYS A 672 18.52 -7.43 24.70
C LYS A 672 17.57 -8.18 23.76
N GLY A 673 17.71 -7.93 22.47
CA GLY A 673 16.89 -8.54 21.42
C GLY A 673 17.73 -8.92 20.19
N ARG A 674 17.12 -9.73 19.34
CA ARG A 674 17.58 -10.11 18.01
C ARG A 674 16.41 -9.97 17.05
#